data_AF-A0A8H5PJ30-F1
#
_entry.id   AF-A0A8H5PJ30-F1
#
_cell.length_a   1.000
_cell.length_b   1.000
_cell.length_c   1.000
_cell.angle_alpha   90.00
_cell.angle_beta   90.00
_cell.angle_gamma   90.00
#
_symmetry.space_group_name_H-M   'P 1'
#
loop_
_entity.id
_entity.type
_entity.pdbx_description
1 polymer ?
#
loop_
_entity_poly.entity_id
_entity_poly.type
_entity_poly.pdbx_seq_one_letter_code
_entity_poly.pdbx_strand_id
1 'polypeptide(L)'
;MSHSDMFKLPTTGKPLARSWNTHFSSESDRPPCVLKQSARYINTPGLISLGGGLPSSEYFPISEIAMRIPTPPNLSEKQHILSSPASTAQIARIGKYDTGNGTSDYDISIAFNYGQATGSPQMMRWITEHVDLVYNPPYADWAVCLTVGSTGALEQTVRMLCDRSRNDSILTEQYTFATAMETFVPQGIKTFGVNMDEEGLLPSHMDHVLATWDEEARGARKPHLLYTVPSGQNPTGATQSLERRREIYSICQKHNIFIIEDEPYYFIQMKPYTGRATEVGESETVDDFLTSLVPSYLSMDTDGRVLRMDSFSKVLVPGSRMGWITASNEVIQKYLCHAEVANQGPSGISQLIVWKLVDETWGHEGYIKWLINLRTNYTRRRNALLAACEDYLPTGIASWAPPAAGMFLWLRLDHTKHPDYRHRNLSEIEEEIFQHSIEQGVLFARGSWFRAEAHKELDELFLRVTFASAAEEEMLQRKDRNPCKAESTFPFCPILMTTFSQDRQVASSKSRVLIAHSLRQTFQYQQFLSLHFSMANQEDSAPPYRGAPFPTKWRRNHPRSKNGCLTCRTKRKKCDEVKPVCSSCTRTGQECVWPAQENTSQRPMQEDGSPNEPLGVSGPSPDSAALQSKSRSSSPRAAPTYGNLAYLNDNSRPLYQQYLDVTAEMLTRGPCADGNPFIHYLLPLAATDNLVLDCILAIGGAHLTVNDTTSTIQRARALEVATRGHYATVLAGLQKLLSYETGQIVLPDEHTGPPTPIRILLILLLLCVYDHVQGHSRGSMYHHLKACRQYMNLLTSEPTPSNELKHLKGFMLELYAYHAIKITITPRSFLSDEVVEIDPSVYSLDILRGYKSRGFLLGFGQGLWEMVPEISQLVEARRGEETRGIIATTAFQEQYGSLLTRLEGYNPFGEDMNGLCSREEQATATMIYQHGLIVYLQSAFHPDLLADPNLAAQIDNRIEQTMSAFYSLFVSESPYRRMLLWPGTIMASVARRPEHIHVFRAGFFARASRTPGAVKMGAKIVELLWSDPDPRAFGPRGVSYIMTKHDISLSLC
;
A
#
# COMPACT_ATOMS: atom_id res chain seq x y z
N MET A 1 35.46 0.27 -20.13
CA MET A 1 34.07 0.52 -20.55
C MET A 1 33.79 -0.43 -21.70
N SER A 2 32.70 -1.18 -21.64
CA SER A 2 32.24 -2.05 -22.74
C SER A 2 31.30 -1.26 -23.66
N HIS A 3 31.41 -1.50 -24.96
CA HIS A 3 30.53 -0.94 -25.99
C HIS A 3 30.11 -2.08 -26.92
N SER A 4 28.91 -2.02 -27.51
CA SER A 4 28.44 -3.06 -28.44
C SER A 4 29.44 -3.31 -29.58
N ASP A 5 30.09 -2.26 -30.10
CA ASP A 5 31.09 -2.37 -31.17
C ASP A 5 32.28 -3.29 -30.84
N MET A 6 32.50 -3.64 -29.57
CA MET A 6 33.52 -4.62 -29.19
C MET A 6 33.12 -6.06 -29.55
N PHE A 7 31.83 -6.32 -29.80
CA PHE A 7 31.25 -7.66 -29.91
C PHE A 7 30.41 -7.87 -31.17
N LYS A 8 30.03 -6.81 -31.88
CA LYS A 8 29.26 -6.91 -33.13
C LYS A 8 30.02 -7.68 -34.20
N LEU A 9 29.27 -8.37 -35.05
CA LEU A 9 29.78 -8.81 -36.35
C LEU A 9 30.20 -7.60 -37.22
N PRO A 10 31.12 -7.78 -38.18
CA PRO A 10 31.52 -6.72 -39.09
C PRO A 10 30.32 -6.08 -39.79
N THR A 11 30.15 -4.77 -39.63
CA THR A 11 29.02 -4.00 -40.18
C THR A 11 29.29 -3.41 -41.56
N THR A 12 30.33 -3.91 -42.25
CA THR A 12 30.78 -3.43 -43.56
C THR A 12 29.62 -3.41 -44.57
N GLY A 13 29.33 -2.24 -45.14
CA GLY A 13 28.29 -2.06 -46.15
C GLY A 13 26.90 -1.70 -45.62
N LYS A 14 26.68 -1.71 -44.30
CA LYS A 14 25.43 -1.19 -43.69
C LYS A 14 25.48 0.34 -43.56
N PRO A 15 24.40 1.09 -43.85
CA PRO A 15 24.34 2.54 -43.64
C PRO A 15 24.34 2.89 -42.14
N LEU A 16 24.62 4.14 -41.80
CA LEU A 16 24.40 4.68 -40.46
C LEU A 16 22.92 5.02 -40.26
N ALA A 17 22.46 4.96 -39.01
CA ALA A 17 21.15 5.45 -38.60
C ALA A 17 20.99 6.95 -38.91
N ARG A 18 19.74 7.39 -39.07
CA ARG A 18 19.41 8.82 -39.07
C ARG A 18 19.61 9.40 -37.68
N SER A 19 19.84 10.71 -37.62
CA SER A 19 19.85 11.43 -36.33
C SER A 19 18.44 11.74 -35.85
N TRP A 20 18.24 11.61 -34.54
CA TRP A 20 16.98 11.81 -33.81
C TRP A 20 17.02 13.01 -32.86
N ASN A 21 17.94 13.95 -33.08
CA ASN A 21 18.10 15.15 -32.23
C ASN A 21 16.82 15.98 -32.07
N THR A 22 15.90 15.92 -33.03
CA THR A 22 14.60 16.63 -32.96
C THR A 22 13.56 15.93 -32.08
N HIS A 23 13.78 14.66 -31.72
CA HIS A 23 12.84 13.86 -30.94
C HIS A 23 13.17 13.88 -29.45
N PHE A 24 14.42 14.06 -29.07
CA PHE A 24 14.80 14.11 -27.65
C PHE A 24 14.10 15.26 -26.91
N SER A 25 13.70 14.98 -25.67
CA SER A 25 13.14 15.97 -24.75
C SER A 25 14.23 16.95 -24.26
N SER A 26 13.83 18.07 -23.69
CA SER A 26 14.77 18.98 -23.04
C SER A 26 15.50 18.32 -21.85
N GLU A 27 14.84 17.37 -21.18
CA GLU A 27 15.42 16.61 -20.08
C GLU A 27 16.60 15.74 -20.53
N SER A 28 16.62 15.30 -21.78
CA SER A 28 17.69 14.48 -22.38
C SER A 28 18.99 15.23 -22.67
N ASP A 29 19.06 16.53 -22.41
CA ASP A 29 20.32 17.28 -22.41
C ASP A 29 21.14 17.03 -21.13
N ARG A 30 21.29 15.75 -20.77
CA ARG A 30 22.03 15.29 -19.60
C ARG A 30 23.52 15.15 -19.95
N PRO A 31 24.44 15.76 -19.17
CA PRO A 31 25.85 15.45 -19.32
C PRO A 31 26.14 14.03 -18.79
N PRO A 32 27.16 13.33 -19.31
CA PRO A 32 27.53 12.02 -18.78
C PRO A 32 28.03 12.11 -17.32
N CYS A 33 27.89 11.04 -16.55
CA CYS A 33 28.26 11.02 -15.14
C CYS A 33 29.77 11.19 -14.91
N VAL A 34 30.15 12.26 -14.19
CA VAL A 34 31.55 12.63 -13.88
C VAL A 34 32.33 11.51 -13.20
N LEU A 35 31.73 10.82 -12.22
CA LEU A 35 32.39 9.73 -11.50
C LEU A 35 32.58 8.50 -12.39
N LYS A 36 31.59 8.15 -13.23
CA LYS A 36 31.72 7.01 -14.15
C LYS A 36 32.74 7.29 -15.25
N GLN A 37 32.93 8.54 -15.68
CA GLN A 37 34.02 8.90 -16.59
C GLN A 37 35.42 8.60 -16.02
N SER A 38 35.61 8.68 -14.71
CA SER A 38 36.90 8.35 -14.07
C SER A 38 37.23 6.86 -14.13
N ALA A 39 36.22 5.99 -14.31
CA ALA A 39 36.39 4.54 -14.37
C ALA A 39 37.28 4.10 -15.55
N ARG A 40 37.42 4.91 -16.62
CA ARG A 40 38.32 4.60 -17.74
C ARG A 40 39.80 4.52 -17.34
N TYR A 41 40.19 5.20 -16.26
CA TYR A 41 41.56 5.19 -15.76
C TYR A 41 41.85 4.01 -14.84
N ILE A 42 40.82 3.41 -14.22
CA ILE A 42 40.95 2.30 -13.25
C ILE A 42 41.64 1.08 -13.89
N ASN A 43 41.47 0.86 -15.19
CA ASN A 43 42.10 -0.26 -15.90
C ASN A 43 43.58 -0.01 -16.27
N THR A 44 44.19 1.09 -15.82
CA THR A 44 45.62 1.37 -16.09
C THR A 44 46.47 0.42 -15.23
N PRO A 45 47.29 -0.47 -15.84
CA PRO A 45 48.10 -1.42 -15.08
C PRO A 45 49.00 -0.74 -14.04
N GLY A 46 48.99 -1.23 -12.80
CA GLY A 46 49.78 -0.68 -11.70
C GLY A 46 49.22 0.59 -11.04
N LEU A 47 48.08 1.12 -11.49
CA LEU A 47 47.42 2.26 -10.86
C LEU A 47 46.71 1.84 -9.57
N ILE A 48 47.03 2.51 -8.45
CA ILE A 48 46.26 2.42 -7.22
C ILE A 48 45.14 3.45 -7.26
N SER A 49 43.88 3.00 -7.25
CA SER A 49 42.71 3.89 -7.25
C SER A 49 42.32 4.30 -5.82
N LEU A 50 42.50 5.58 -5.50
CA LEU A 50 41.96 6.23 -4.29
C LEU A 50 40.80 7.19 -4.60
N GLY A 51 40.28 7.14 -5.84
CA GLY A 51 39.27 8.08 -6.32
C GLY A 51 37.82 7.64 -6.08
N GLY A 52 37.48 6.43 -6.54
CA GLY A 52 36.12 5.91 -6.47
C GLY A 52 35.78 5.28 -5.11
N GLY A 53 34.55 5.47 -4.63
CA GLY A 53 34.03 4.83 -3.41
C GLY A 53 33.61 3.37 -3.59
N LEU A 54 34.43 2.58 -4.30
CA LEU A 54 34.17 1.17 -4.56
C LEU A 54 34.72 0.35 -3.37
N PRO A 55 33.88 -0.39 -2.62
CA PRO A 55 34.35 -1.24 -1.52
C PRO A 55 35.24 -2.38 -2.02
N SER A 56 36.21 -2.78 -1.19
CA SER A 56 36.99 -4.00 -1.39
C SER A 56 36.07 -5.23 -1.38
N SER A 57 36.31 -6.18 -2.29
CA SER A 57 35.49 -7.39 -2.39
C SER A 57 35.60 -8.27 -1.15
N GLU A 58 36.65 -8.13 -0.32
CA GLU A 58 36.80 -8.85 0.94
C GLU A 58 35.60 -8.64 1.89
N TYR A 59 34.95 -7.48 1.81
CA TYR A 59 33.80 -7.12 2.64
C TYR A 59 32.46 -7.64 2.11
N PHE A 60 32.44 -8.34 0.97
CA PHE A 60 31.23 -9.00 0.47
C PHE A 60 31.04 -10.35 1.18
N PRO A 61 29.93 -10.56 1.92
CA PRO A 61 29.76 -11.72 2.82
C PRO A 61 29.28 -12.99 2.11
N ILE A 62 29.57 -13.13 0.80
CA ILE A 62 29.18 -14.29 -0.01
C ILE A 62 30.43 -14.75 -0.77
N SER A 63 30.82 -16.01 -0.57
CA SER A 63 32.00 -16.62 -1.20
C SER A 63 31.67 -17.53 -2.39
N GLU A 64 30.45 -18.06 -2.44
CA GLU A 64 30.01 -18.96 -3.49
C GLU A 64 28.48 -18.87 -3.69
N ILE A 65 28.04 -19.01 -4.94
CA ILE A 65 26.64 -19.26 -5.31
C ILE A 65 26.58 -20.58 -6.09
N ALA A 66 25.61 -21.43 -5.78
CA ALA A 66 25.35 -22.66 -6.54
C ALA A 66 23.90 -22.69 -7.03
N MET A 67 23.72 -23.03 -8.31
CA MET A 67 22.41 -23.15 -8.95
C MET A 67 22.25 -24.49 -9.63
N ARG A 68 21.09 -25.13 -9.42
CA ARG A 68 20.68 -26.33 -10.16
C ARG A 68 19.95 -25.89 -11.42
N ILE A 69 20.44 -26.32 -12.59
CA ILE A 69 19.97 -25.80 -13.87
C ILE A 69 19.56 -26.94 -14.81
N PRO A 70 18.49 -26.76 -15.61
CA PRO A 70 18.14 -27.72 -16.64
C PRO A 70 19.14 -27.66 -17.80
N THR A 71 19.42 -28.77 -18.46
CA THR A 71 20.41 -28.85 -19.55
C THR A 71 19.88 -29.68 -20.71
N PRO A 72 19.96 -29.18 -21.97
CA PRO A 72 19.54 -29.97 -23.12
C PRO A 72 20.20 -31.36 -23.15
N PRO A 73 19.47 -32.43 -23.51
CA PRO A 73 18.11 -32.44 -24.07
C PRO A 73 16.97 -32.36 -23.03
N ASN A 74 17.27 -32.45 -21.73
CA ASN A 74 16.25 -32.54 -20.69
C ASN A 74 15.99 -31.15 -20.08
N LEU A 75 14.82 -30.59 -20.37
CA LEU A 75 14.45 -29.23 -19.94
C LEU A 75 13.24 -29.20 -18.99
N SER A 76 12.73 -30.36 -18.56
CA SER A 76 11.53 -30.45 -17.72
C SER A 76 11.85 -30.37 -16.20
N GLU A 77 11.02 -29.62 -15.46
CA GLU A 77 11.17 -29.46 -14.01
C GLU A 77 11.11 -30.80 -13.25
N LYS A 78 10.16 -31.68 -13.63
CA LYS A 78 9.94 -32.98 -12.99
C LYS A 78 11.17 -33.89 -13.04
N GLN A 79 11.97 -33.83 -14.11
CA GLN A 79 13.17 -34.66 -14.29
C GLN A 79 14.40 -34.12 -13.54
N HIS A 80 14.49 -32.80 -13.32
CA HIS A 80 15.69 -32.16 -12.75
C HIS A 80 15.58 -31.80 -11.27
N ILE A 81 14.39 -31.40 -10.79
CA ILE A 81 14.22 -30.80 -9.46
C ILE A 81 13.52 -31.75 -8.48
N LEU A 82 12.56 -32.55 -8.94
CA LEU A 82 11.64 -33.29 -8.05
C LEU A 82 11.97 -34.78 -7.87
N SER A 83 12.80 -35.39 -8.71
CA SER A 83 13.12 -36.83 -8.66
C SER A 83 14.50 -37.13 -8.05
N SER A 84 14.54 -37.44 -6.74
CA SER A 84 15.61 -38.10 -5.93
C SER A 84 17.07 -37.53 -6.01
N PRO A 85 17.94 -37.67 -4.97
CA PRO A 85 19.27 -37.04 -4.92
C PRO A 85 20.28 -37.47 -6.00
N ALA A 86 19.94 -38.46 -6.82
CA ALA A 86 20.74 -38.96 -7.93
C ALA A 86 20.36 -38.33 -9.29
N SER A 87 19.69 -37.17 -9.30
CA SER A 87 19.32 -36.50 -10.55
C SER A 87 20.57 -36.03 -11.31
N THR A 88 20.57 -36.22 -12.63
CA THR A 88 21.59 -35.77 -13.59
C THR A 88 21.64 -34.24 -13.75
N ALA A 89 21.08 -33.48 -12.81
CA ALA A 89 21.01 -32.03 -12.88
C ALA A 89 22.39 -31.41 -12.69
N GLN A 90 22.83 -30.63 -13.67
CA GLN A 90 24.08 -29.87 -13.58
C GLN A 90 23.93 -28.81 -12.48
N ILE A 91 24.95 -28.71 -11.62
CA ILE A 91 25.08 -27.64 -10.64
C ILE A 91 26.12 -26.66 -11.16
N ALA A 92 25.70 -25.47 -11.59
CA ALA A 92 26.64 -24.40 -11.89
C ALA A 92 27.05 -23.69 -10.60
N ARG A 93 28.35 -23.60 -10.36
CA ARG A 93 28.96 -22.93 -9.22
C ARG A 93 29.63 -21.63 -9.67
N ILE A 94 29.52 -20.61 -8.84
CA ILE A 94 30.10 -19.29 -9.07
C ILE A 94 30.89 -18.93 -7.82
N GLY A 95 32.21 -18.93 -7.94
CA GLY A 95 33.13 -18.59 -6.87
C GLY A 95 33.44 -17.10 -6.82
N LYS A 96 34.11 -16.69 -5.73
CA LYS A 96 34.40 -15.28 -5.48
C LYS A 96 35.50 -14.67 -6.35
N TYR A 97 36.49 -15.47 -6.73
CA TYR A 97 37.69 -15.03 -7.44
C TYR A 97 37.95 -15.88 -8.69
N ASP A 98 36.88 -16.38 -9.30
CA ASP A 98 36.98 -17.28 -10.45
C ASP A 98 37.73 -16.67 -11.64
N THR A 99 37.61 -15.35 -11.85
CA THR A 99 38.38 -14.67 -12.91
C THR A 99 39.87 -14.65 -12.63
N GLY A 100 40.27 -14.49 -11.36
CA GLY A 100 41.67 -14.51 -10.94
C GLY A 100 42.28 -15.91 -11.02
N ASN A 101 41.44 -16.94 -10.87
CA ASN A 101 41.81 -18.34 -10.97
C ASN A 101 41.74 -18.88 -12.41
N GLY A 102 41.20 -18.11 -13.36
CA GLY A 102 40.98 -18.53 -14.74
C GLY A 102 39.88 -19.58 -14.91
N THR A 103 38.94 -19.70 -13.96
CA THR A 103 37.86 -20.69 -13.99
C THR A 103 36.56 -20.17 -14.61
N SER A 104 36.35 -18.85 -14.63
CA SER A 104 35.20 -18.20 -15.28
C SER A 104 35.56 -16.74 -15.63
N ASP A 105 34.87 -16.16 -16.61
CA ASP A 105 35.07 -14.78 -17.07
C ASP A 105 34.30 -13.74 -16.23
N TYR A 106 33.42 -14.17 -15.31
CA TYR A 106 32.67 -13.28 -14.42
C TYR A 106 32.47 -13.91 -13.04
N ASP A 107 32.84 -13.19 -11.99
CA ASP A 107 32.80 -13.70 -10.61
C ASP A 107 32.14 -12.74 -9.62
N ILE A 108 31.96 -13.19 -8.37
CA ILE A 108 31.30 -12.41 -7.31
C ILE A 108 32.10 -11.13 -7.00
N SER A 109 33.45 -11.16 -7.03
CA SER A 109 34.26 -9.99 -6.70
C SER A 109 34.00 -8.80 -7.62
N ILE A 110 33.68 -9.08 -8.89
CA ILE A 110 33.32 -8.09 -9.90
C ILE A 110 31.83 -7.77 -9.84
N ALA A 111 30.98 -8.81 -9.89
CA ALA A 111 29.53 -8.64 -10.04
C ALA A 111 28.85 -7.97 -8.85
N PHE A 112 29.37 -8.14 -7.63
CA PHE A 112 28.76 -7.56 -6.44
C PHE A 112 29.20 -6.11 -6.21
N ASN A 113 30.16 -5.63 -6.99
CA ASN A 113 30.61 -4.25 -6.94
C ASN A 113 29.77 -3.35 -7.85
N TYR A 114 30.05 -2.05 -7.81
CA TYR A 114 29.40 -1.08 -8.69
C TYR A 114 29.68 -1.38 -10.17
N GLY A 115 28.63 -1.40 -10.98
CA GLY A 115 28.68 -1.59 -12.44
C GLY A 115 28.49 -0.31 -13.25
N GLN A 116 28.75 -0.41 -14.55
CA GLN A 116 28.38 0.62 -15.52
C GLN A 116 26.89 0.52 -15.87
N ALA A 117 26.25 1.63 -16.23
CA ALA A 117 24.82 1.64 -16.56
C ALA A 117 24.49 0.83 -17.81
N THR A 118 25.46 0.68 -18.72
CA THR A 118 25.40 -0.24 -19.86
C THR A 118 25.19 -1.69 -19.44
N GLY A 119 25.62 -2.06 -18.23
CA GLY A 119 25.73 -3.43 -17.74
C GLY A 119 27.13 -4.03 -17.88
N SER A 120 27.29 -5.27 -17.41
CA SER A 120 28.59 -5.96 -17.40
C SER A 120 29.07 -6.27 -18.82
N PRO A 121 30.39 -6.21 -19.11
CA PRO A 121 30.93 -6.59 -20.41
C PRO A 121 30.50 -7.99 -20.87
N GLN A 122 30.38 -8.92 -19.94
CA GLN A 122 30.05 -10.31 -20.21
C GLN A 122 28.60 -10.47 -20.68
N MET A 123 27.64 -9.80 -20.02
CA MET A 123 26.27 -9.76 -20.52
C MET A 123 26.13 -8.93 -21.78
N MET A 124 26.86 -7.82 -21.89
CA MET A 124 26.87 -6.98 -23.10
C MET A 124 27.33 -7.76 -24.33
N ARG A 125 28.35 -8.61 -24.20
CA ARG A 125 28.79 -9.52 -25.26
C ARG A 125 27.65 -10.42 -25.69
N TRP A 126 27.14 -11.21 -24.77
CA TRP A 126 26.09 -12.20 -25.06
C TRP A 126 24.86 -11.54 -25.70
N ILE A 127 24.39 -10.40 -25.18
CA ILE A 127 23.24 -9.68 -25.74
C ILE A 127 23.55 -9.16 -27.15
N THR A 128 24.74 -8.60 -27.38
CA THR A 128 25.12 -8.07 -28.70
C THR A 128 25.16 -9.21 -29.73
N GLU A 129 25.77 -10.34 -29.39
CA GLU A 129 25.78 -11.55 -30.24
C GLU A 129 24.37 -12.09 -30.48
N HIS A 130 23.52 -12.11 -29.46
CA HIS A 130 22.12 -12.54 -29.57
C HIS A 130 21.34 -11.64 -30.54
N VAL A 131 21.56 -10.31 -30.48
CA VAL A 131 20.94 -9.36 -31.40
C VAL A 131 21.40 -9.58 -32.84
N ASP A 132 22.69 -9.82 -33.08
CA ASP A 132 23.21 -10.15 -34.40
C ASP A 132 22.62 -11.46 -34.93
N LEU A 133 22.53 -12.49 -34.07
CA LEU A 133 22.02 -13.81 -34.42
C LEU A 133 20.53 -13.81 -34.76
N VAL A 134 19.72 -13.11 -33.97
CA VAL A 134 18.25 -13.17 -34.07
C VAL A 134 17.68 -12.06 -34.96
N TYR A 135 18.19 -10.83 -34.83
CA TYR A 135 17.57 -9.65 -35.45
C TYR A 135 18.38 -9.10 -36.61
N ASN A 136 19.71 -9.13 -36.52
CA ASN A 136 20.64 -8.62 -37.53
C ASN A 136 20.26 -7.22 -38.08
N PRO A 137 20.28 -6.15 -37.24
CA PRO A 137 19.79 -4.83 -37.65
C PRO A 137 20.45 -4.32 -38.95
N PRO A 138 19.71 -3.71 -39.89
CA PRO A 138 20.22 -3.38 -41.22
C PRO A 138 21.01 -2.06 -41.30
N TYR A 139 21.44 -1.50 -40.16
CA TYR A 139 22.27 -0.30 -40.05
C TYR A 139 23.50 -0.59 -39.17
N ALA A 140 24.56 0.21 -39.24
CA ALA A 140 25.87 -0.13 -38.66
C ALA A 140 26.02 0.25 -37.18
N ASP A 141 25.46 1.39 -36.78
CA ASP A 141 25.67 2.02 -35.47
C ASP A 141 24.54 1.73 -34.48
N TRP A 142 23.91 0.56 -34.52
CA TRP A 142 23.03 0.09 -33.43
C TRP A 142 23.83 -0.16 -32.15
N ALA A 143 23.22 -0.12 -30.98
CA ALA A 143 23.89 -0.49 -29.74
C ALA A 143 22.86 -1.07 -28.77
N VAL A 144 23.34 -1.70 -27.71
CA VAL A 144 22.49 -2.27 -26.66
C VAL A 144 22.78 -1.64 -25.31
N CYS A 145 21.81 -1.68 -24.41
CA CYS A 145 21.98 -1.33 -23.01
C CYS A 145 21.14 -2.26 -22.15
N LEU A 146 21.74 -2.86 -21.12
CA LEU A 146 20.99 -3.60 -20.12
C LEU A 146 20.00 -2.68 -19.37
N THR A 147 18.87 -3.23 -18.97
CA THR A 147 17.80 -2.52 -18.27
C THR A 147 17.29 -3.29 -17.07
N VAL A 148 16.58 -2.59 -16.18
CA VAL A 148 15.86 -3.20 -15.04
C VAL A 148 14.52 -3.84 -15.46
N GLY A 149 14.44 -4.33 -16.70
CA GLY A 149 13.23 -4.83 -17.37
C GLY A 149 12.49 -3.77 -18.20
N SER A 150 11.59 -4.21 -19.08
CA SER A 150 10.88 -3.33 -20.05
C SER A 150 10.14 -2.18 -19.39
N THR A 151 9.52 -2.37 -18.22
CA THR A 151 8.79 -1.29 -17.51
C THR A 151 9.71 -0.12 -17.13
N GLY A 152 10.90 -0.41 -16.60
CA GLY A 152 11.87 0.63 -16.27
C GLY A 152 12.47 1.28 -17.53
N ALA A 153 12.67 0.49 -18.59
CA ALA A 153 13.13 1.00 -19.87
C ALA A 153 12.11 1.94 -20.53
N LEU A 154 10.82 1.60 -20.45
CA LEU A 154 9.74 2.40 -20.99
C LEU A 154 9.63 3.76 -20.29
N GLU A 155 9.68 3.80 -18.96
CA GLU A 155 9.64 5.06 -18.20
C GLU A 155 10.77 6.02 -18.61
N GLN A 156 12.00 5.50 -18.71
CA GLN A 156 13.16 6.29 -19.11
C GLN A 156 13.10 6.72 -20.56
N THR A 157 12.60 5.85 -21.44
CA THR A 157 12.41 6.15 -22.87
C THR A 157 11.39 7.27 -23.07
N VAL A 158 10.30 7.27 -22.29
CA VAL A 158 9.27 8.32 -22.34
C VAL A 158 9.86 9.65 -21.88
N ARG A 159 10.61 9.69 -20.77
CA ARG A 159 11.29 10.91 -20.34
C ARG A 159 12.35 11.37 -21.34
N MET A 160 12.96 10.42 -22.02
CA MET A 160 13.99 10.70 -23.01
C MET A 160 13.43 11.38 -24.27
N LEU A 161 12.22 10.99 -24.69
CA LEU A 161 11.64 11.36 -25.97
C LEU A 161 10.44 12.31 -25.86
N CYS A 162 9.73 12.37 -24.73
CA CYS A 162 8.56 13.22 -24.54
C CYS A 162 8.85 14.39 -23.60
N ASP A 163 8.22 15.53 -23.89
CA ASP A 163 8.27 16.72 -23.05
C ASP A 163 6.86 17.29 -22.86
N ARG A 164 6.44 17.42 -21.59
CA ARG A 164 5.17 18.05 -21.23
C ARG A 164 5.10 19.50 -21.73
N SER A 165 6.22 20.22 -21.73
CA SER A 165 6.25 21.62 -22.19
C SER A 165 6.00 21.77 -23.70
N ARG A 166 6.29 20.72 -24.49
CA ARG A 166 5.97 20.64 -25.92
C ARG A 166 4.56 20.10 -26.19
N ASN A 167 3.82 19.72 -25.15
CA ASN A 167 2.56 18.98 -25.25
C ASN A 167 2.70 17.73 -26.15
N ASP A 168 3.82 17.01 -26.01
CA ASP A 168 4.06 15.79 -26.78
C ASP A 168 3.02 14.71 -26.45
N SER A 169 2.81 13.84 -27.43
CA SER A 169 1.85 12.74 -27.35
C SER A 169 2.38 11.46 -28.00
N ILE A 170 1.78 10.33 -27.62
CA ILE A 170 2.18 8.99 -28.06
C ILE A 170 0.99 8.31 -28.76
N LEU A 171 1.25 7.70 -29.92
CA LEU A 171 0.34 6.72 -30.52
C LEU A 171 0.55 5.35 -29.89
N THR A 172 -0.54 4.62 -29.70
CA THR A 172 -0.52 3.23 -29.23
C THR A 172 -1.69 2.47 -29.81
N GLU A 173 -1.74 1.16 -29.64
CA GLU A 173 -2.92 0.36 -29.97
C GLU A 173 -4.17 0.80 -29.17
N GLN A 174 -5.37 0.65 -29.76
CA GLN A 174 -6.64 0.98 -29.11
C GLN A 174 -6.79 0.32 -27.73
N TYR A 175 -6.42 -0.96 -27.65
CA TYR A 175 -6.22 -1.68 -26.38
C TYR A 175 -4.74 -1.98 -26.25
N THR A 176 -4.12 -1.55 -25.17
CA THR A 176 -2.67 -1.64 -24.95
C THR A 176 -2.34 -2.05 -23.52
N PHE A 177 -1.06 -2.25 -23.23
CA PHE A 177 -0.62 -2.65 -21.92
C PHE A 177 -0.95 -1.59 -20.86
N ALA A 178 -1.81 -1.92 -19.90
CA ALA A 178 -2.27 -0.98 -18.87
C ALA A 178 -1.12 -0.25 -18.16
N THR A 179 -0.03 -0.95 -17.84
CA THR A 179 1.13 -0.32 -17.18
C THR A 179 1.90 0.65 -18.07
N ALA A 180 1.83 0.50 -19.40
CA ALA A 180 2.35 1.53 -20.31
C ALA A 180 1.56 2.84 -20.13
N MET A 181 0.22 2.74 -20.06
CA MET A 181 -0.66 3.89 -19.79
C MET A 181 -0.41 4.51 -18.42
N GLU A 182 -0.28 3.67 -17.39
CA GLU A 182 0.09 4.09 -16.03
C GLU A 182 1.48 4.73 -15.96
N THR A 183 2.34 4.49 -16.95
CA THR A 183 3.64 5.15 -17.10
C THR A 183 3.52 6.50 -17.81
N PHE A 184 2.70 6.59 -18.86
CA PHE A 184 2.57 7.79 -19.68
C PHE A 184 1.74 8.90 -19.01
N VAL A 185 0.57 8.54 -18.46
CA VAL A 185 -0.43 9.50 -17.98
C VAL A 185 0.08 10.37 -16.81
N PRO A 186 0.75 9.83 -15.78
CA PRO A 186 1.27 10.66 -14.67
C PRO A 186 2.36 11.64 -15.09
N GLN A 187 3.04 11.39 -16.21
CA GLN A 187 4.04 12.30 -16.79
C GLN A 187 3.38 13.45 -17.58
N GLY A 188 2.05 13.45 -17.69
CA GLY A 188 1.28 14.45 -18.44
C GLY A 188 1.32 14.21 -19.96
N ILE A 189 1.70 13.01 -20.40
CA ILE A 189 1.76 12.65 -21.81
C ILE A 189 0.41 12.11 -22.26
N LYS A 190 -0.14 12.70 -23.32
CA LYS A 190 -1.40 12.26 -23.92
C LYS A 190 -1.17 11.07 -24.84
N THR A 191 -2.13 10.16 -24.86
CA THR A 191 -2.09 8.92 -25.63
C THR A 191 -3.29 8.84 -26.54
N PHE A 192 -3.07 8.34 -27.76
CA PHE A 192 -4.10 8.23 -28.77
C PHE A 192 -4.10 6.82 -29.34
N GLY A 193 -5.24 6.15 -29.24
CA GLY A 193 -5.42 4.78 -29.70
C GLY A 193 -5.60 4.71 -31.21
N VAL A 194 -4.91 3.77 -31.85
CA VAL A 194 -5.14 3.37 -33.24
C VAL A 194 -5.98 2.10 -33.23
N ASN A 195 -7.08 2.11 -33.99
CA ASN A 195 -7.94 0.94 -34.19
C ASN A 195 -7.16 -0.30 -34.59
N MET A 196 -7.72 -1.47 -34.27
CA MET A 196 -7.07 -2.75 -34.45
C MET A 196 -7.97 -3.76 -35.18
N ASP A 197 -7.36 -4.77 -35.77
CA ASP A 197 -7.99 -6.02 -36.20
C ASP A 197 -7.29 -7.23 -35.55
N GLU A 198 -7.54 -8.44 -36.06
CA GLU A 198 -6.95 -9.68 -35.53
C GLU A 198 -5.42 -9.75 -35.67
N GLU A 199 -4.81 -8.94 -36.55
CA GLU A 199 -3.35 -8.76 -36.65
C GLU A 199 -2.84 -7.54 -35.86
N GLY A 200 -3.71 -6.87 -35.11
CA GLY A 200 -3.38 -5.76 -34.24
C GLY A 200 -3.55 -4.41 -34.92
N LEU A 201 -2.61 -3.48 -34.70
CA LEU A 201 -2.70 -2.09 -35.14
C LEU A 201 -3.01 -1.95 -36.64
N LEU A 202 -4.01 -1.13 -37.00
CA LEU A 202 -4.43 -0.91 -38.38
C LEU A 202 -3.63 0.21 -39.08
N PRO A 203 -2.87 -0.08 -40.15
CA PRO A 203 -2.05 0.92 -40.85
C PRO A 203 -2.89 2.05 -41.45
N SER A 204 -3.99 1.72 -42.11
CA SER A 204 -4.88 2.71 -42.75
C SER A 204 -5.44 3.73 -41.75
N HIS A 205 -5.85 3.28 -40.55
CA HIS A 205 -6.33 4.16 -39.51
C HIS A 205 -5.19 4.99 -38.90
N MET A 206 -4.01 4.40 -38.69
CA MET A 206 -2.82 5.12 -38.23
C MET A 206 -2.46 6.28 -39.16
N ASP A 207 -2.40 6.01 -40.47
CA ASP A 207 -2.12 7.02 -41.49
C ASP A 207 -3.18 8.13 -41.49
N HIS A 208 -4.46 7.75 -41.39
CA HIS A 208 -5.56 8.71 -41.29
C HIS A 208 -5.45 9.63 -40.06
N VAL A 209 -5.22 9.06 -38.88
CA VAL A 209 -5.04 9.83 -37.63
C VAL A 209 -3.88 10.81 -37.75
N LEU A 210 -2.75 10.39 -38.30
CA LEU A 210 -1.57 11.23 -38.47
C LEU A 210 -1.75 12.29 -39.57
N ALA A 211 -2.42 11.96 -40.68
CA ALA A 211 -2.62 12.87 -41.80
C ALA A 211 -3.65 13.97 -41.49
N THR A 212 -4.64 13.68 -40.64
CA THR A 212 -5.72 14.60 -40.25
C THR A 212 -5.49 15.25 -38.89
N TRP A 213 -4.25 15.24 -38.38
CA TRP A 213 -3.95 15.71 -37.04
C TRP A 213 -4.21 17.21 -36.88
N ASP A 214 -5.09 17.56 -35.94
CA ASP A 214 -5.37 18.92 -35.50
C ASP A 214 -4.95 19.06 -34.03
N GLU A 215 -3.97 19.92 -33.78
CA GLU A 215 -3.39 20.12 -32.45
C GLU A 215 -4.34 20.82 -31.47
N GLU A 216 -5.19 21.73 -31.96
CA GLU A 216 -6.14 22.47 -31.14
C GLU A 216 -7.27 21.54 -30.71
N ALA A 217 -7.86 20.81 -31.66
CA ALA A 217 -8.96 19.88 -31.39
C ALA A 217 -8.55 18.74 -30.43
N ARG A 218 -7.31 18.25 -30.53
CA ARG A 218 -6.79 17.17 -29.67
C ARG A 218 -6.07 17.70 -28.42
N GLY A 219 -5.81 19.01 -28.37
CA GLY A 219 -5.04 19.67 -27.32
C GLY A 219 -3.65 19.09 -27.12
N ALA A 220 -3.02 18.58 -28.18
CA ALA A 220 -1.73 17.90 -28.15
C ALA A 220 -1.02 18.05 -29.49
N ARG A 221 0.30 18.14 -29.44
CA ARG A 221 1.13 18.11 -30.64
C ARG A 221 0.93 16.79 -31.39
N LYS A 222 1.08 16.82 -32.72
CA LYS A 222 1.10 15.59 -33.53
C LYS A 222 2.05 14.56 -32.92
N PRO A 223 1.60 13.31 -32.68
CA PRO A 223 2.43 12.28 -32.08
C PRO A 223 3.67 12.07 -32.93
N HIS A 224 4.81 11.94 -32.27
CA HIS A 224 6.08 11.61 -32.92
C HIS A 224 6.62 10.24 -32.47
N LEU A 225 5.89 9.55 -31.59
CA LEU A 225 6.20 8.22 -31.08
C LEU A 225 5.04 7.25 -31.32
N LEU A 226 5.38 6.00 -31.60
CA LEU A 226 4.49 4.84 -31.56
C LEU A 226 5.00 3.88 -30.49
N TYR A 227 4.19 3.59 -29.47
CA TYR A 227 4.39 2.41 -28.61
C TYR A 227 3.57 1.26 -29.19
N THR A 228 4.20 0.11 -29.41
CA THR A 228 3.51 -1.07 -29.94
C THR A 228 4.07 -2.37 -29.36
N VAL A 229 3.20 -3.36 -29.19
CA VAL A 229 3.53 -4.74 -28.83
C VAL A 229 3.21 -5.63 -30.05
N PRO A 230 4.15 -5.85 -30.99
CA PRO A 230 3.84 -6.44 -32.29
C PRO A 230 3.52 -7.94 -32.26
N SER A 231 4.04 -8.67 -31.28
CA SER A 231 3.90 -10.12 -31.15
C SER A 231 3.18 -10.49 -29.85
N GLY A 232 2.04 -11.20 -29.95
CA GLY A 232 1.27 -11.62 -28.78
C GLY A 232 0.80 -10.41 -27.95
N GLN A 233 0.25 -9.41 -28.65
CA GLN A 233 -0.10 -8.09 -28.16
C GLN A 233 -0.86 -8.16 -26.82
N ASN A 234 -0.50 -7.30 -25.84
CA ASN A 234 -1.20 -7.25 -24.57
C ASN A 234 -2.23 -6.11 -24.60
N PRO A 235 -3.55 -6.40 -24.53
CA PRO A 235 -4.16 -7.66 -24.08
C PRO A 235 -4.65 -8.61 -25.18
N THR A 236 -4.66 -8.20 -26.45
CA THR A 236 -5.49 -8.84 -27.50
C THR A 236 -4.98 -10.20 -27.98
N GLY A 237 -3.72 -10.54 -27.74
CA GLY A 237 -3.05 -11.72 -28.28
C GLY A 237 -2.75 -11.63 -29.78
N ALA A 238 -3.08 -10.51 -30.43
CA ALA A 238 -2.83 -10.29 -31.85
C ALA A 238 -1.33 -10.28 -32.17
N THR A 239 -0.97 -10.71 -33.37
CA THR A 239 0.41 -10.69 -33.87
C THR A 239 0.44 -10.11 -35.27
N GLN A 240 1.21 -9.04 -35.45
CA GLN A 240 1.39 -8.40 -36.74
C GLN A 240 2.19 -9.30 -37.68
N SER A 241 1.65 -9.56 -38.88
CA SER A 241 2.38 -10.19 -39.98
C SER A 241 3.58 -9.35 -40.43
N LEU A 242 4.47 -9.93 -41.24
CA LEU A 242 5.61 -9.21 -41.81
C LEU A 242 5.13 -8.05 -42.71
N GLU A 243 4.09 -8.29 -43.49
CA GLU A 243 3.42 -7.32 -44.36
C GLU A 243 2.86 -6.17 -43.52
N ARG A 244 2.15 -6.48 -42.43
CA ARG A 244 1.61 -5.49 -41.49
C ARG A 244 2.72 -4.60 -40.91
N ARG A 245 3.83 -5.20 -40.46
CA ARG A 245 4.99 -4.46 -39.93
C ARG A 245 5.60 -3.54 -40.99
N ARG A 246 5.73 -3.99 -42.24
CA ARG A 246 6.26 -3.17 -43.35
C ARG A 246 5.37 -1.95 -43.65
N GLU A 247 4.04 -2.13 -43.65
CA GLU A 247 3.11 -1.03 -43.87
C GLU A 247 3.18 0.02 -42.75
N ILE A 248 3.17 -0.42 -41.49
CA ILE A 248 3.32 0.47 -40.33
C ILE A 248 4.68 1.19 -40.36
N TYR A 249 5.77 0.47 -40.66
CA TYR A 249 7.10 1.07 -40.79
C TYR A 249 7.12 2.16 -41.88
N SER A 250 6.51 1.90 -43.03
CA SER A 250 6.38 2.89 -44.13
C SER A 250 5.61 4.15 -43.70
N ILE A 251 4.53 3.99 -42.92
CA ILE A 251 3.77 5.12 -42.36
C ILE A 251 4.61 5.88 -41.34
N CYS A 252 5.36 5.17 -40.48
CA CYS A 252 6.32 5.79 -39.57
C CYS A 252 7.37 6.60 -40.35
N GLN A 253 7.85 6.10 -41.49
CA GLN A 253 8.75 6.85 -42.38
C GLN A 253 8.08 8.12 -42.93
N LYS A 254 6.88 7.99 -43.49
CA LYS A 254 6.09 9.10 -44.05
C LYS A 254 5.84 10.22 -43.04
N HIS A 255 5.55 9.86 -41.78
CA HIS A 255 5.19 10.82 -40.73
C HIS A 255 6.30 11.11 -39.71
N ASN A 256 7.51 10.58 -39.93
CA ASN A 256 8.66 10.72 -39.04
C ASN A 256 8.41 10.27 -37.58
N ILE A 257 7.70 9.15 -37.43
CA ILE A 257 7.39 8.53 -36.14
C ILE A 257 8.55 7.62 -35.70
N PHE A 258 8.97 7.76 -34.44
CA PHE A 258 9.92 6.86 -33.79
C PHE A 258 9.17 5.72 -33.10
N ILE A 259 9.67 4.49 -33.21
CA ILE A 259 8.97 3.28 -32.78
C ILE A 259 9.58 2.78 -31.47
N ILE A 260 8.75 2.60 -30.45
CA ILE A 260 9.06 1.87 -29.22
C ILE A 260 8.42 0.48 -29.37
N GLU A 261 9.25 -0.50 -29.73
CA GLU A 261 8.87 -1.89 -29.92
C GLU A 261 9.04 -2.66 -28.60
N ASP A 262 7.94 -2.98 -27.91
CA ASP A 262 7.96 -3.75 -26.66
C ASP A 262 7.69 -5.23 -26.95
N GLU A 263 8.71 -6.08 -26.84
CA GLU A 263 8.68 -7.46 -27.34
C GLU A 263 8.99 -8.51 -26.27
N PRO A 264 8.25 -8.55 -25.14
CA PRO A 264 8.48 -9.53 -24.09
C PRO A 264 8.08 -10.96 -24.51
N TYR A 265 7.29 -11.11 -25.57
CA TYR A 265 6.74 -12.40 -26.03
C TYR A 265 7.29 -12.87 -27.38
N TYR A 266 8.29 -12.19 -27.95
CA TYR A 266 8.80 -12.44 -29.30
C TYR A 266 9.12 -13.91 -29.58
N PHE A 267 9.72 -14.61 -28.61
CA PHE A 267 10.11 -16.01 -28.76
C PHE A 267 8.98 -17.02 -28.48
N ILE A 268 7.82 -16.56 -28.02
CA ILE A 268 6.61 -17.38 -27.78
C ILE A 268 5.69 -17.30 -29.01
N GLN A 269 6.24 -17.30 -30.22
CA GLN A 269 5.50 -17.46 -31.47
C GLN A 269 5.18 -18.95 -31.64
N MET A 270 3.90 -19.31 -31.58
CA MET A 270 3.44 -20.70 -31.55
C MET A 270 3.07 -21.18 -32.96
N LYS A 271 3.13 -22.49 -33.19
CA LYS A 271 2.60 -23.10 -34.43
C LYS A 271 1.10 -22.74 -34.58
N PRO A 272 0.54 -22.61 -35.79
CA PRO A 272 -0.89 -22.34 -35.97
C PRO A 272 -1.78 -23.38 -35.26
N TYR A 273 -2.94 -22.93 -34.77
CA TYR A 273 -3.92 -23.84 -34.18
C TYR A 273 -4.69 -24.58 -35.27
N THR A 274 -4.66 -25.92 -35.27
CA THR A 274 -5.31 -26.76 -36.30
C THR A 274 -6.42 -27.65 -35.73
N GLY A 275 -7.02 -27.25 -34.60
CA GLY A 275 -8.09 -27.98 -33.92
C GLY A 275 -7.63 -28.95 -32.83
N ARG A 276 -8.57 -29.78 -32.33
CA ARG A 276 -8.42 -30.65 -31.14
C ARG A 276 -7.29 -31.68 -31.22
N ALA A 277 -6.91 -32.08 -32.43
CA ALA A 277 -5.87 -33.07 -32.66
C ALA A 277 -4.58 -32.39 -33.12
N THR A 278 -3.68 -32.11 -32.17
CA THR A 278 -2.26 -31.95 -32.50
C THR A 278 -1.44 -32.52 -31.37
N GLU A 279 -0.92 -33.72 -31.60
CA GLU A 279 0.41 -34.04 -31.09
C GLU A 279 1.32 -32.87 -31.44
N VAL A 280 2.01 -32.28 -30.45
CA VAL A 280 3.05 -31.30 -30.75
C VAL A 280 4.24 -32.09 -31.28
N GLY A 281 4.17 -32.41 -32.58
CA GLY A 281 5.13 -33.23 -33.29
C GLY A 281 6.32 -32.43 -33.84
N GLU A 282 7.45 -33.14 -33.83
CA GLU A 282 8.81 -32.87 -34.34
C GLU A 282 9.76 -32.00 -33.50
N SER A 283 11.00 -32.51 -33.40
CA SER A 283 12.16 -31.84 -32.82
C SER A 283 12.62 -30.72 -33.77
N GLU A 284 12.15 -29.51 -33.54
CA GLU A 284 12.58 -28.30 -34.24
C GLU A 284 14.09 -28.05 -34.02
N THR A 285 14.85 -27.79 -35.10
CA THR A 285 16.26 -27.39 -34.98
C THR A 285 16.38 -25.91 -34.62
N VAL A 286 17.59 -25.48 -34.23
CA VAL A 286 17.87 -24.06 -33.95
C VAL A 286 17.60 -23.18 -35.17
N ASP A 287 18.01 -23.62 -36.36
CA ASP A 287 17.82 -22.86 -37.60
C ASP A 287 16.35 -22.80 -38.01
N ASP A 288 15.60 -23.90 -37.86
CA ASP A 288 14.15 -23.93 -38.10
C ASP A 288 13.41 -22.96 -37.16
N PHE A 289 13.81 -22.93 -35.88
CA PHE A 289 13.22 -22.02 -34.90
C PHE A 289 13.48 -20.56 -35.26
N LEU A 290 14.72 -20.19 -35.60
CA LEU A 290 15.07 -18.82 -35.91
C LEU A 290 14.42 -18.34 -37.22
N THR A 291 14.40 -19.18 -38.26
CA THR A 291 13.80 -18.86 -39.55
C THR A 291 12.28 -18.78 -39.52
N SER A 292 11.63 -19.48 -38.57
CA SER A 292 10.18 -19.42 -38.39
C SER A 292 9.66 -18.20 -37.64
N LEU A 293 10.52 -17.40 -36.98
CA LEU A 293 10.12 -16.18 -36.29
C LEU A 293 9.76 -15.07 -37.29
N VAL A 294 8.61 -14.43 -37.09
CA VAL A 294 8.24 -13.22 -37.84
C VAL A 294 9.25 -12.11 -37.53
N PRO A 295 9.93 -11.53 -38.53
CA PRO A 295 10.96 -10.51 -38.31
C PRO A 295 10.47 -9.31 -37.50
N SER A 296 11.28 -8.84 -36.54
CA SER A 296 10.99 -7.64 -35.73
C SER A 296 11.04 -6.35 -36.55
N TYR A 297 10.53 -5.25 -36.00
CA TYR A 297 10.76 -3.92 -36.58
C TYR A 297 12.24 -3.60 -36.64
N LEU A 298 13.01 -3.98 -35.62
CA LEU A 298 14.46 -3.80 -35.59
C LEU A 298 15.17 -4.49 -36.77
N SER A 299 14.72 -5.70 -37.17
CA SER A 299 15.29 -6.43 -38.31
C SER A 299 15.09 -5.74 -39.67
N MET A 300 14.12 -4.83 -39.78
CA MET A 300 13.85 -4.05 -41.00
C MET A 300 14.16 -2.56 -40.84
N ASP A 301 14.78 -2.15 -39.73
CA ASP A 301 14.95 -0.75 -39.38
C ASP A 301 16.08 -0.07 -40.17
N THR A 302 15.80 0.33 -41.41
CA THR A 302 16.79 1.02 -42.26
C THR A 302 17.14 2.44 -41.81
N ASP A 303 16.31 3.06 -40.96
CA ASP A 303 16.49 4.45 -40.52
C ASP A 303 17.10 4.56 -39.11
N GLY A 304 17.20 3.46 -38.37
CA GLY A 304 17.54 3.48 -36.95
C GLY A 304 16.44 4.14 -36.08
N ARG A 305 15.16 4.02 -36.49
CA ARG A 305 13.98 4.62 -35.84
C ARG A 305 13.33 3.75 -34.77
N VAL A 306 13.87 2.57 -34.52
CA VAL A 306 13.30 1.59 -33.59
C VAL A 306 14.15 1.56 -32.32
N LEU A 307 13.47 1.72 -31.18
CA LEU A 307 13.98 1.28 -29.88
C LEU A 307 13.21 0.02 -29.51
N ARG A 308 13.91 -1.11 -29.62
CA ARG A 308 13.41 -2.42 -29.22
C ARG A 308 13.67 -2.65 -27.74
N MET A 309 12.68 -3.18 -27.02
CA MET A 309 12.80 -3.61 -25.63
C MET A 309 12.60 -5.13 -25.54
N ASP A 310 13.62 -5.82 -25.04
CA ASP A 310 13.58 -7.25 -24.74
C ASP A 310 13.65 -7.45 -23.22
N SER A 311 13.09 -8.56 -22.71
CA SER A 311 13.15 -8.89 -21.29
C SER A 311 13.25 -10.37 -21.02
N PHE A 312 14.07 -10.72 -20.03
CA PHE A 312 14.14 -12.08 -19.48
C PHE A 312 12.90 -12.47 -18.67
N SER A 313 11.94 -11.56 -18.48
CA SER A 313 10.80 -11.77 -17.58
C SER A 313 9.85 -12.87 -18.03
N LYS A 314 9.68 -13.06 -19.34
CA LYS A 314 8.71 -14.03 -19.89
C LYS A 314 9.38 -15.23 -20.55
N VAL A 315 10.70 -15.19 -20.65
CA VAL A 315 11.52 -16.25 -21.24
C VAL A 315 12.42 -16.96 -20.24
N LEU A 316 12.72 -16.37 -19.07
CA LEU A 316 13.49 -17.01 -18.00
C LEU A 316 12.80 -16.86 -16.65
N VAL A 317 12.94 -15.68 -16.02
CA VAL A 317 12.47 -15.45 -14.64
C VAL A 317 12.14 -13.96 -14.41
N PRO A 318 10.86 -13.60 -14.15
CA PRO A 318 10.47 -12.21 -13.87
C PRO A 318 11.23 -11.60 -12.67
N GLY A 319 11.54 -12.41 -11.67
CA GLY A 319 12.26 -11.99 -10.45
C GLY A 319 13.65 -11.41 -10.72
N SER A 320 14.28 -11.70 -11.87
CA SER A 320 15.59 -11.16 -12.22
C SER A 320 15.61 -9.64 -12.33
N ARG A 321 14.47 -9.02 -12.69
CA ARG A 321 14.37 -7.60 -13.06
C ARG A 321 15.39 -7.22 -14.14
N MET A 322 15.55 -8.06 -15.16
CA MET A 322 16.51 -7.86 -16.24
C MET A 322 15.86 -7.85 -17.62
N GLY A 323 16.37 -6.96 -18.47
CA GLY A 323 16.10 -6.89 -19.90
C GLY A 323 17.19 -6.09 -20.59
N TRP A 324 16.98 -5.74 -21.84
CA TRP A 324 17.84 -4.83 -22.57
C TRP A 324 17.04 -4.02 -23.59
N ILE A 325 17.64 -2.93 -24.05
CA ILE A 325 17.16 -2.18 -25.21
C ILE A 325 18.15 -2.30 -26.35
N THR A 326 17.66 -2.20 -27.59
CA THR A 326 18.47 -2.07 -28.80
C THR A 326 17.93 -0.93 -29.65
N ALA A 327 18.82 -0.01 -30.02
CA ALA A 327 18.48 1.21 -30.77
C ALA A 327 19.74 1.76 -31.46
N SER A 328 19.64 2.87 -32.20
CA SER A 328 20.83 3.60 -32.66
C SER A 328 21.70 4.06 -31.51
N ASN A 329 23.01 4.15 -31.73
CA ASN A 329 23.96 4.53 -30.70
C ASN A 329 23.62 5.91 -30.11
N GLU A 330 23.19 6.87 -30.94
CA GLU A 330 22.72 8.19 -30.47
C GLU A 330 21.63 8.07 -29.39
N VAL A 331 20.63 7.21 -29.63
CA VAL A 331 19.53 6.95 -28.69
C VAL A 331 20.02 6.20 -27.45
N ILE A 332 20.89 5.20 -27.60
CA ILE A 332 21.48 4.46 -26.49
C ILE A 332 22.31 5.37 -25.57
N GLN A 333 23.11 6.28 -26.12
CA GLN A 333 23.88 7.24 -25.31
C GLN A 333 22.95 8.15 -24.49
N LYS A 334 21.83 8.60 -25.05
CA LYS A 334 20.83 9.38 -24.30
C LYS A 334 20.19 8.55 -23.18
N TYR A 335 19.78 7.32 -23.48
CA TYR A 335 19.21 6.41 -22.48
C TYR A 335 20.20 6.14 -21.34
N LEU A 336 21.48 5.91 -21.67
CA LEU A 336 22.54 5.69 -20.68
C LEU A 336 22.66 6.84 -19.69
N CYS A 337 22.65 8.09 -20.15
CA CYS A 337 22.70 9.25 -19.25
C CYS A 337 21.51 9.31 -18.28
N HIS A 338 20.31 8.87 -18.71
CA HIS A 338 19.16 8.74 -17.81
C HIS A 338 19.35 7.59 -16.81
N ALA A 339 19.81 6.44 -17.27
CA ALA A 339 20.06 5.26 -16.43
C ALA A 339 21.11 5.54 -15.35
N GLU A 340 22.19 6.26 -15.67
CA GLU A 340 23.29 6.58 -14.75
C GLU A 340 22.86 7.34 -13.48
N VAL A 341 21.78 8.12 -13.54
CA VAL A 341 21.29 8.95 -12.43
C VAL A 341 19.94 8.48 -11.87
N ALA A 342 19.45 7.34 -12.35
CA ALA A 342 18.22 6.72 -11.88
C ALA A 342 18.51 5.30 -11.35
N ASN A 343 18.39 4.28 -12.21
CA ASN A 343 18.49 2.88 -11.81
C ASN A 343 19.92 2.31 -11.82
N GLN A 344 20.88 2.99 -12.47
CA GLN A 344 22.27 2.58 -12.66
C GLN A 344 22.51 1.25 -13.40
N GLY A 345 21.47 0.63 -13.96
CA GLY A 345 21.50 -0.71 -14.55
C GLY A 345 20.95 -1.82 -13.63
N PRO A 346 20.81 -3.05 -14.14
CA PRO A 346 20.29 -4.16 -13.36
C PRO A 346 21.26 -4.62 -12.26
N SER A 347 20.72 -5.28 -11.23
CA SER A 347 21.49 -5.89 -10.14
C SER A 347 22.63 -6.75 -10.68
N GLY A 348 23.86 -6.53 -10.19
CA GLY A 348 25.02 -7.30 -10.59
C GLY A 348 24.93 -8.79 -10.20
N ILE A 349 24.23 -9.11 -9.10
CA ILE A 349 23.89 -10.49 -8.72
C ILE A 349 23.02 -11.14 -9.79
N SER A 350 21.97 -10.44 -10.24
CA SER A 350 21.08 -10.93 -11.29
C SER A 350 21.84 -11.11 -12.60
N GLN A 351 22.70 -10.15 -12.97
CA GLN A 351 23.53 -10.24 -14.16
C GLN A 351 24.44 -11.47 -14.11
N LEU A 352 25.11 -11.73 -12.98
CA LEU A 352 26.00 -12.87 -12.80
C LEU A 352 25.24 -14.20 -12.92
N ILE A 353 24.08 -14.31 -12.29
CA ILE A 353 23.24 -15.52 -12.31
C ILE A 353 22.72 -15.81 -13.71
N VAL A 354 22.17 -14.80 -14.39
CA VAL A 354 21.63 -14.96 -15.74
C VAL A 354 22.76 -15.25 -16.72
N TRP A 355 23.89 -14.53 -16.63
CA TRP A 355 25.07 -14.76 -17.45
C TRP A 355 25.61 -16.19 -17.33
N LYS A 356 25.79 -16.68 -16.09
CA LYS A 356 26.27 -18.05 -15.84
C LYS A 356 25.39 -19.09 -16.54
N LEU A 357 24.08 -18.84 -16.57
CA LEU A 357 23.11 -19.71 -17.23
C LEU A 357 23.18 -19.60 -18.75
N VAL A 358 22.96 -18.40 -19.31
CA VAL A 358 22.72 -18.21 -20.76
C VAL A 358 23.99 -18.22 -21.60
N ASP A 359 25.13 -17.88 -21.00
CA ASP A 359 26.42 -17.80 -21.69
C ASP A 359 27.31 -18.98 -21.31
N GLU A 360 27.78 -19.03 -20.06
CA GLU A 360 28.81 -20.01 -19.66
C GLU A 360 28.29 -21.45 -19.65
N THR A 361 27.01 -21.68 -19.30
CA THR A 361 26.46 -23.04 -19.25
C THR A 361 25.73 -23.43 -20.54
N TRP A 362 24.73 -22.67 -20.96
CA TRP A 362 23.92 -23.02 -22.13
C TRP A 362 24.54 -22.59 -23.44
N GLY A 363 25.24 -21.46 -23.46
CA GLY A 363 25.51 -20.71 -24.67
C GLY A 363 24.24 -20.34 -25.44
N HIS A 364 24.42 -19.69 -26.60
CA HIS A 364 23.31 -19.33 -27.49
C HIS A 364 22.49 -20.55 -27.93
N GLU A 365 23.16 -21.66 -28.29
CA GLU A 365 22.47 -22.88 -28.75
C GLU A 365 21.57 -23.47 -27.65
N GLY A 366 22.06 -23.59 -26.42
CA GLY A 366 21.27 -24.08 -25.29
C GLY A 366 20.14 -23.14 -24.91
N TYR A 367 20.35 -21.83 -24.99
CA TYR A 367 19.30 -20.85 -24.77
C TYR A 367 18.19 -20.95 -25.82
N ILE A 368 18.54 -21.12 -27.10
CA ILE A 368 17.53 -21.29 -28.16
C ILE A 368 16.77 -22.61 -27.98
N LYS A 369 17.45 -23.70 -27.61
CA LYS A 369 16.76 -24.97 -27.24
C LYS A 369 15.79 -24.79 -26.08
N TRP A 370 16.14 -23.97 -25.10
CA TRP A 370 15.23 -23.58 -24.03
C TRP A 370 14.02 -22.79 -24.57
N LEU A 371 14.22 -21.85 -25.49
CA LEU A 371 13.12 -21.11 -26.12
C LEU A 371 12.20 -22.01 -26.98
N ILE A 372 12.75 -22.99 -27.71
CA ILE A 372 11.97 -24.02 -28.43
C ILE A 372 11.09 -24.82 -27.45
N ASN A 373 11.66 -25.22 -26.32
CA ASN A 373 10.89 -25.90 -25.27
C ASN A 373 9.79 -24.99 -24.69
N LEU A 374 10.09 -23.72 -24.48
CA LEU A 374 9.11 -22.73 -24.00
C LEU A 374 7.95 -22.55 -25.00
N ARG A 375 8.26 -22.36 -26.30
CA ARG A 375 7.29 -22.31 -27.41
C ARG A 375 6.40 -23.55 -27.41
N THR A 376 6.99 -24.73 -27.25
CA THR A 376 6.28 -26.02 -27.22
C THR A 376 5.28 -26.07 -26.06
N ASN A 377 5.71 -25.70 -24.85
CA ASN A 377 4.84 -25.70 -23.67
C ASN A 377 3.70 -24.68 -23.78
N TYR A 378 3.97 -23.47 -24.27
CA TYR A 378 2.92 -22.48 -24.49
C TYR A 378 1.95 -22.88 -25.61
N THR A 379 2.44 -23.54 -26.66
CA THR A 379 1.58 -24.12 -27.71
C THR A 379 0.57 -25.10 -27.12
N ARG A 380 1.03 -26.01 -26.24
CA ARG A 380 0.14 -26.96 -25.53
C ARG A 380 -0.90 -26.24 -24.68
N ARG A 381 -0.47 -25.28 -23.87
CA ARG A 381 -1.34 -24.51 -22.97
C ARG A 381 -2.41 -23.70 -23.74
N ARG A 382 -2.00 -23.05 -24.84
CA ARG A 382 -2.90 -22.34 -25.75
C ARG A 382 -3.93 -23.28 -26.37
N ASN A 383 -3.49 -24.43 -26.87
CA ASN A 383 -4.39 -25.43 -27.47
C ASN A 383 -5.38 -26.00 -26.45
N ALA A 384 -4.94 -26.25 -25.21
CA ALA A 384 -5.80 -26.71 -24.12
C ALA A 384 -6.89 -25.67 -23.77
N LEU A 385 -6.52 -24.40 -23.64
CA LEU A 385 -7.49 -23.32 -23.40
C LEU A 385 -8.49 -23.19 -24.57
N LEU A 386 -8.01 -23.23 -25.82
CA LEU A 386 -8.88 -23.12 -26.99
C LEU A 386 -9.85 -24.30 -27.11
N ALA A 387 -9.39 -25.54 -26.87
CA ALA A 387 -10.25 -26.71 -26.84
C ALA A 387 -11.37 -26.55 -25.79
N ALA A 388 -11.03 -26.02 -24.62
CA ALA A 388 -12.02 -25.73 -23.59
C ALA A 388 -12.97 -24.59 -24.01
N CYS A 389 -12.48 -23.56 -24.69
CA CYS A 389 -13.36 -22.53 -25.23
C CYS A 389 -14.36 -23.10 -26.24
N GLU A 390 -13.92 -23.97 -27.15
CA GLU A 390 -14.78 -24.64 -28.14
C GLU A 390 -15.83 -25.57 -27.51
N ASP A 391 -15.45 -26.29 -26.45
CA ASP A 391 -16.36 -27.23 -25.79
C ASP A 391 -17.44 -26.52 -24.97
N TYR A 392 -17.18 -25.31 -24.48
CA TYR A 392 -17.98 -24.75 -23.39
C TYR A 392 -18.42 -23.30 -23.53
N LEU A 393 -17.75 -22.45 -24.32
CA LEU A 393 -18.21 -21.08 -24.49
C LEU A 393 -19.43 -21.01 -25.42
N PRO A 394 -20.49 -20.28 -25.05
CA PRO A 394 -21.64 -20.09 -25.92
C PRO A 394 -21.24 -19.24 -27.13
N THR A 395 -21.09 -19.86 -28.29
CA THR A 395 -20.65 -19.21 -29.55
C THR A 395 -21.62 -18.14 -30.07
N GLY A 396 -22.87 -18.14 -29.59
CA GLY A 396 -23.83 -17.06 -29.85
C GLY A 396 -23.62 -15.79 -29.02
N ILE A 397 -22.74 -15.82 -28.02
CA ILE A 397 -22.43 -14.69 -27.11
C ILE A 397 -20.94 -14.36 -27.15
N ALA A 398 -20.06 -15.36 -27.18
CA ALA A 398 -18.62 -15.16 -27.12
C ALA A 398 -17.95 -15.57 -28.45
N SER A 399 -17.00 -14.74 -28.91
CA SER A 399 -16.15 -15.02 -30.07
C SER A 399 -14.68 -14.71 -29.77
N TRP A 400 -13.76 -15.47 -30.36
CA TRP A 400 -12.32 -15.32 -30.13
C TRP A 400 -11.51 -15.78 -31.34
N ALA A 401 -10.30 -15.23 -31.48
CA ALA A 401 -9.32 -15.68 -32.47
C ALA A 401 -8.19 -16.47 -31.76
N PRO A 402 -7.74 -17.61 -32.30
CA PRO A 402 -6.57 -18.33 -31.79
C PRO A 402 -5.31 -17.44 -31.79
N PRO A 403 -4.69 -17.13 -30.64
CA PRO A 403 -3.51 -16.27 -30.61
C PRO A 403 -2.32 -17.00 -31.23
N ALA A 404 -1.60 -16.33 -32.13
CA ALA A 404 -0.42 -16.87 -32.79
C ALA A 404 0.84 -16.78 -31.92
N ALA A 405 0.89 -15.86 -30.96
CA ALA A 405 2.03 -15.71 -30.06
C ALA A 405 1.62 -15.29 -28.65
N GLY A 406 2.56 -15.38 -27.70
CA GLY A 406 2.41 -14.90 -26.34
C GLY A 406 1.54 -15.81 -25.47
N MET A 407 0.79 -15.19 -24.56
CA MET A 407 0.16 -15.90 -23.44
C MET A 407 -1.25 -15.40 -23.09
N PHE A 408 -1.91 -14.70 -24.03
CA PHE A 408 -3.22 -14.10 -23.84
C PHE A 408 -4.20 -14.54 -24.93
N LEU A 409 -5.43 -14.80 -24.53
CA LEU A 409 -6.59 -14.99 -25.37
C LEU A 409 -7.55 -13.82 -25.12
N TRP A 410 -8.05 -13.23 -26.20
CA TRP A 410 -8.98 -12.10 -26.15
C TRP A 410 -10.37 -12.55 -26.57
N LEU A 411 -11.30 -12.50 -25.61
CA LEU A 411 -12.68 -12.93 -25.80
C LEU A 411 -13.53 -11.69 -26.02
N ARG A 412 -14.20 -11.60 -27.17
CA ARG A 412 -15.25 -10.61 -27.43
C ARG A 412 -16.59 -11.15 -26.97
N LEU A 413 -17.37 -10.33 -26.28
CA LEU A 413 -18.72 -10.65 -25.87
C LEU A 413 -19.72 -9.78 -26.63
N ASP A 414 -20.73 -10.41 -27.24
CA ASP A 414 -21.87 -9.72 -27.84
C ASP A 414 -22.77 -9.16 -26.72
N HIS A 415 -22.45 -7.93 -26.30
CA HIS A 415 -23.17 -7.24 -25.26
C HIS A 415 -24.65 -7.00 -25.60
N THR A 416 -25.03 -7.02 -26.87
CA THR A 416 -26.43 -6.79 -27.29
C THR A 416 -27.37 -7.93 -26.88
N LYS A 417 -26.80 -9.10 -26.54
CA LYS A 417 -27.53 -10.25 -26.00
C LYS A 417 -27.81 -10.13 -24.51
N HIS A 418 -27.18 -9.18 -23.81
CA HIS A 418 -27.42 -9.00 -22.37
C HIS A 418 -28.83 -8.46 -22.13
N PRO A 419 -29.62 -9.03 -21.20
CA PRO A 419 -31.01 -8.62 -20.94
C PRO A 419 -31.17 -7.11 -20.68
N ASP A 420 -30.20 -6.52 -19.98
CA ASP A 420 -30.23 -5.11 -19.59
C ASP A 420 -29.43 -4.17 -20.53
N TYR A 421 -28.98 -4.62 -21.70
CA TYR A 421 -28.13 -3.81 -22.59
C TYR A 421 -28.75 -2.44 -22.94
N ARG A 422 -30.07 -2.35 -23.06
CA ARG A 422 -30.77 -1.09 -23.37
C ARG A 422 -30.97 -0.17 -22.16
N HIS A 423 -30.73 -0.67 -20.96
CA HIS A 423 -31.08 0.01 -19.71
C HIS A 423 -29.85 0.35 -18.85
N ARG A 424 -28.71 -0.28 -19.10
CA ARG A 424 -27.46 -0.10 -18.35
C ARG A 424 -26.30 0.21 -19.29
N ASN A 425 -25.33 0.96 -18.79
CA ASN A 425 -24.10 1.22 -19.54
C ASN A 425 -23.23 -0.05 -19.60
N LEU A 426 -22.35 -0.12 -20.61
CA LEU A 426 -21.48 -1.29 -20.79
C LEU A 426 -20.51 -1.51 -19.63
N SER A 427 -20.06 -0.45 -18.94
CA SER A 427 -19.17 -0.56 -17.78
C SER A 427 -19.82 -1.35 -16.63
N GLU A 428 -21.10 -1.10 -16.37
CA GLU A 428 -21.87 -1.82 -15.35
C GLU A 428 -22.10 -3.29 -15.73
N ILE A 429 -22.33 -3.56 -17.01
CA ILE A 429 -22.47 -4.94 -17.52
C ILE A 429 -21.13 -5.67 -17.43
N GLU A 430 -20.02 -5.02 -17.76
CA GLU A 430 -18.68 -5.58 -17.62
C GLU A 430 -18.32 -5.88 -16.15
N GLU A 431 -18.65 -4.98 -15.23
CA GLU A 431 -18.46 -5.18 -13.79
C GLU A 431 -19.31 -6.36 -13.27
N GLU A 432 -20.55 -6.48 -13.74
CA GLU A 432 -21.40 -7.62 -13.40
C GLU A 432 -20.77 -8.94 -13.87
N ILE A 433 -20.34 -9.02 -15.13
CA ILE A 433 -19.69 -10.22 -15.69
C ILE A 433 -18.41 -10.55 -14.91
N PHE A 434 -17.61 -9.54 -14.57
CA PHE A 434 -16.39 -9.69 -13.77
C PHE A 434 -16.67 -10.19 -12.35
N GLN A 435 -17.64 -9.62 -11.66
CA GLN A 435 -17.98 -10.05 -10.30
C GLN A 435 -18.57 -11.47 -10.29
N HIS A 436 -19.43 -11.81 -11.25
CA HIS A 436 -19.96 -13.17 -11.40
C HIS A 436 -18.84 -14.17 -11.70
N SER A 437 -17.80 -13.80 -12.44
CA SER A 437 -16.68 -14.71 -12.68
C SER A 437 -15.91 -15.03 -11.41
N ILE A 438 -15.68 -14.02 -10.57
CA ILE A 438 -15.03 -14.18 -9.26
C ILE A 438 -15.87 -15.10 -8.37
N GLU A 439 -17.19 -14.94 -8.36
CA GLU A 439 -18.11 -15.81 -7.61
C GLU A 439 -18.04 -17.28 -8.07
N GLN A 440 -17.79 -17.51 -9.35
CA GLN A 440 -17.57 -18.84 -9.93
C GLN A 440 -16.12 -19.34 -9.80
N GLY A 441 -15.24 -18.57 -9.15
CA GLY A 441 -13.85 -18.95 -8.90
C GLY A 441 -12.90 -18.77 -10.09
N VAL A 442 -13.27 -17.92 -11.07
CA VAL A 442 -12.43 -17.61 -12.24
C VAL A 442 -12.10 -16.12 -12.27
N LEU A 443 -10.82 -15.82 -12.41
CA LEU A 443 -10.33 -14.44 -12.57
C LEU A 443 -9.87 -14.21 -14.01
N PHE A 444 -10.49 -13.28 -14.70
CA PHE A 444 -10.00 -12.69 -15.95
C PHE A 444 -9.74 -11.20 -15.76
N ALA A 445 -9.10 -10.56 -16.73
CA ALA A 445 -8.97 -9.10 -16.75
C ALA A 445 -10.04 -8.49 -17.65
N ARG A 446 -10.67 -7.41 -17.16
CA ARG A 446 -11.67 -6.63 -17.90
C ARG A 446 -11.02 -5.94 -19.10
N GLY A 447 -11.72 -5.90 -20.23
CA GLY A 447 -11.22 -5.26 -21.44
C GLY A 447 -11.05 -3.75 -21.27
N SER A 448 -11.93 -3.12 -20.49
CA SER A 448 -11.87 -1.68 -20.19
C SER A 448 -10.56 -1.22 -19.55
N TRP A 449 -9.87 -2.09 -18.80
CA TRP A 449 -8.59 -1.78 -18.15
C TRP A 449 -7.45 -1.50 -19.13
N PHE A 450 -7.59 -1.93 -20.38
CA PHE A 450 -6.53 -1.86 -21.38
C PHE A 450 -6.72 -0.73 -22.39
N ARG A 451 -7.74 0.12 -22.24
CA ARG A 451 -8.03 1.16 -23.24
C ARG A 451 -6.99 2.28 -23.20
N ALA A 452 -6.44 2.61 -24.37
CA ALA A 452 -5.54 3.76 -24.52
C ALA A 452 -6.22 5.11 -24.21
N GLU A 453 -7.53 5.20 -24.46
CA GLU A 453 -8.34 6.39 -24.23
C GLU A 453 -9.49 6.06 -23.27
N ALA A 454 -9.15 5.79 -22.00
CA ALA A 454 -10.10 5.38 -20.96
C ALA A 454 -11.26 6.36 -20.70
N HIS A 455 -11.14 7.61 -21.16
CA HIS A 455 -12.17 8.65 -21.02
C HIS A 455 -13.29 8.54 -22.07
N LYS A 456 -13.08 7.80 -23.17
CA LYS A 456 -14.13 7.55 -24.17
C LYS A 456 -15.14 6.55 -23.61
N GLU A 457 -16.40 6.61 -24.03
CA GLU A 457 -17.38 5.59 -23.62
C GLU A 457 -17.00 4.20 -24.15
N LEU A 458 -17.39 3.15 -23.42
CA LEU A 458 -17.24 1.78 -23.88
C LEU A 458 -18.26 1.50 -24.99
N ASP A 459 -17.79 0.95 -26.10
CA ASP A 459 -18.56 0.57 -27.28
C ASP A 459 -18.64 -0.96 -27.46
N GLU A 460 -17.67 -1.70 -26.91
CA GLU A 460 -17.58 -3.17 -26.98
C GLU A 460 -17.12 -3.78 -25.66
N LEU A 461 -17.47 -5.04 -25.44
CA LEU A 461 -17.07 -5.82 -24.27
C LEU A 461 -16.05 -6.91 -24.62
N PHE A 462 -14.94 -6.91 -23.88
CA PHE A 462 -13.89 -7.89 -24.03
C PHE A 462 -13.36 -8.38 -22.70
N LEU A 463 -12.82 -9.60 -22.69
CA LEU A 463 -12.13 -10.19 -21.55
C LEU A 463 -10.76 -10.71 -21.98
N ARG A 464 -9.71 -10.43 -21.21
CA ARG A 464 -8.39 -11.05 -21.39
C ARG A 464 -8.26 -12.26 -20.47
N VAL A 465 -8.03 -13.42 -21.07
CA VAL A 465 -7.72 -14.68 -20.38
C VAL A 465 -6.26 -15.05 -20.64
N THR A 466 -5.52 -15.46 -19.61
CA THR A 466 -4.14 -15.93 -19.77
C THR A 466 -4.05 -17.44 -19.59
N PHE A 467 -3.20 -18.09 -20.38
CA PHE A 467 -2.88 -19.52 -20.27
C PHE A 467 -1.46 -19.78 -19.71
N ALA A 468 -0.83 -18.75 -19.12
CA ALA A 468 0.49 -18.86 -18.49
C ALA A 468 0.44 -19.39 -17.05
N SER A 469 -0.55 -18.97 -16.26
CA SER A 469 -0.54 -19.11 -14.80
C SER A 469 -1.11 -20.44 -14.28
N ALA A 470 -2.27 -20.86 -14.77
CA ALA A 470 -2.94 -22.09 -14.32
C ALA A 470 -2.25 -23.33 -14.89
N ALA A 471 -2.32 -24.48 -14.21
CA ALA A 471 -1.83 -25.74 -14.78
C ALA A 471 -2.70 -26.18 -15.98
N GLU A 472 -2.14 -26.97 -16.91
CA GLU A 472 -2.91 -27.51 -18.06
C GLU A 472 -4.16 -28.27 -17.60
N GLU A 473 -4.02 -29.07 -16.53
CA GLU A 473 -5.12 -29.81 -15.90
C GLU A 473 -6.18 -28.88 -15.29
N GLU A 474 -5.78 -27.76 -14.69
CA GLU A 474 -6.73 -26.77 -14.13
C GLU A 474 -7.52 -26.03 -15.22
N MET A 475 -6.92 -25.88 -16.41
CA MET A 475 -7.60 -25.34 -17.58
C MET A 475 -8.55 -26.35 -18.24
N LEU A 476 -8.43 -27.66 -17.94
CA LEU A 476 -9.18 -28.74 -18.58
C LEU A 476 -10.16 -29.48 -17.64
N GLN A 477 -9.96 -29.52 -16.32
CA GLN A 477 -10.70 -30.40 -15.39
C GLN A 477 -11.30 -29.73 -14.13
N ARG A 478 -12.46 -30.30 -13.75
CA ARG A 478 -13.32 -30.11 -12.55
C ARG A 478 -12.60 -30.30 -11.21
N LYS A 479 -12.99 -29.50 -10.20
CA LYS A 479 -13.06 -29.94 -8.79
C LYS A 479 -14.52 -30.12 -8.39
N ASP A 480 -15.12 -31.25 -8.73
CA ASP A 480 -16.35 -31.71 -8.05
C ASP A 480 -15.97 -32.49 -6.80
N ARG A 481 -16.33 -31.94 -5.62
CA ARG A 481 -16.20 -32.64 -4.32
C ARG A 481 -17.39 -33.57 -4.03
N ASN A 482 -18.25 -33.88 -5.01
CA ASN A 482 -19.45 -34.70 -4.77
C ASN A 482 -19.86 -35.53 -6.01
N PRO A 483 -19.73 -36.87 -5.99
CA PRO A 483 -19.93 -37.72 -7.18
C PRO A 483 -21.39 -37.94 -7.63
N CYS A 484 -22.39 -37.28 -7.03
CA CYS A 484 -23.81 -37.55 -7.30
C CYS A 484 -24.57 -36.49 -8.14
N LYS A 485 -23.90 -35.48 -8.72
CA LYS A 485 -24.56 -34.50 -9.60
C LYS A 485 -23.74 -34.25 -10.85
N ALA A 486 -23.88 -35.14 -11.83
CA ALA A 486 -23.22 -35.01 -13.12
C ALA A 486 -24.10 -34.18 -14.09
N GLU A 487 -23.90 -32.87 -14.10
CA GLU A 487 -24.13 -32.03 -15.29
C GLU A 487 -22.87 -31.20 -15.52
N SER A 488 -22.34 -31.28 -16.74
CA SER A 488 -21.00 -30.83 -17.13
C SER A 488 -21.03 -29.40 -17.67
N THR A 489 -20.45 -28.45 -16.93
CA THR A 489 -20.17 -27.11 -17.45
C THR A 489 -18.84 -26.60 -16.91
N PHE A 490 -17.95 -26.20 -17.83
CA PHE A 490 -16.75 -25.40 -17.58
C PHE A 490 -17.09 -24.15 -16.79
N PRO A 491 -16.21 -23.63 -15.92
CA PRO A 491 -16.57 -22.51 -15.03
C PRO A 491 -16.93 -21.22 -15.79
N PHE A 492 -16.59 -21.10 -17.08
CA PHE A 492 -16.98 -19.97 -17.94
C PHE A 492 -18.41 -20.05 -18.50
N CYS A 493 -18.97 -21.24 -18.68
CA CYS A 493 -20.29 -21.44 -19.30
C CYS A 493 -21.45 -21.00 -18.39
N PRO A 494 -21.48 -21.33 -17.08
CA PRO A 494 -22.51 -20.85 -16.17
C PRO A 494 -22.47 -19.33 -16.02
N ILE A 495 -21.31 -18.68 -16.08
CA ILE A 495 -21.20 -17.21 -15.99
C ILE A 495 -21.97 -16.57 -17.14
N LEU A 496 -21.61 -16.88 -18.39
CA LEU A 496 -22.27 -16.27 -19.54
C LEU A 496 -23.73 -16.73 -19.68
N MET A 497 -24.05 -17.99 -19.39
CA MET A 497 -25.42 -18.48 -19.46
C MET A 497 -26.32 -17.88 -18.37
N THR A 498 -25.83 -17.66 -17.15
CA THR A 498 -26.64 -17.07 -16.06
C THR A 498 -26.76 -15.55 -16.19
N THR A 499 -25.69 -14.86 -16.58
CA THR A 499 -25.71 -13.41 -16.79
C THR A 499 -26.57 -13.04 -18.01
N PHE A 500 -26.61 -13.89 -19.05
CA PHE A 500 -27.38 -13.64 -20.28
C PHE A 500 -28.73 -14.38 -20.35
N SER A 501 -29.16 -15.09 -19.30
CA SER A 501 -30.47 -15.77 -19.22
C SER A 501 -31.53 -14.93 -18.49
N GLN A 502 -32.80 -15.09 -18.88
CA GLN A 502 -33.97 -14.42 -18.27
C GLN A 502 -34.50 -15.10 -16.98
N ASP A 503 -34.06 -16.33 -16.65
CA ASP A 503 -34.60 -17.11 -15.53
C ASP A 503 -33.61 -17.18 -14.34
N ARG A 504 -33.81 -16.36 -13.29
CA ARG A 504 -33.07 -16.44 -12.00
C ARG A 504 -33.93 -17.11 -10.92
N GLN A 505 -33.56 -18.32 -10.46
CA GLN A 505 -34.08 -18.92 -9.21
C GLN A 505 -33.01 -19.55 -8.30
N VAL A 506 -33.28 -19.42 -7.01
CA VAL A 506 -32.44 -19.55 -5.81
C VAL A 506 -32.19 -21.01 -5.40
N ALA A 507 -30.98 -21.36 -4.94
CA ALA A 507 -30.74 -22.59 -4.17
C ALA A 507 -29.73 -22.41 -3.02
N SER A 508 -30.15 -22.78 -1.80
CA SER A 508 -29.37 -22.74 -0.56
C SER A 508 -29.49 -24.08 0.19
N SER A 509 -28.42 -24.56 0.86
CA SER A 509 -28.54 -25.32 2.12
C SER A 509 -27.20 -25.53 2.86
N LYS A 510 -27.06 -24.81 4.00
CA LYS A 510 -26.85 -25.30 5.38
C LYS A 510 -25.86 -26.46 5.65
N SER A 511 -24.56 -26.15 5.64
CA SER A 511 -23.52 -26.56 6.63
C SER A 511 -22.30 -25.63 6.63
N ARG A 512 -22.34 -24.54 5.85
CA ARG A 512 -21.31 -23.51 5.74
C ARG A 512 -21.56 -22.29 6.65
N VAL A 513 -22.51 -22.32 7.58
CA VAL A 513 -23.02 -21.08 8.19
C VAL A 513 -22.00 -20.37 9.11
N LEU A 514 -21.02 -21.06 9.69
CA LEU A 514 -19.96 -20.40 10.45
C LEU A 514 -18.81 -19.88 9.58
N ILE A 515 -18.43 -20.62 8.53
CA ILE A 515 -17.33 -20.24 7.63
C ILE A 515 -17.81 -19.26 6.56
N ALA A 516 -19.01 -19.42 5.98
CA ALA A 516 -19.56 -18.52 4.98
C ALA A 516 -20.02 -17.18 5.58
N HIS A 517 -20.40 -17.12 6.85
CA HIS A 517 -20.73 -15.83 7.48
C HIS A 517 -19.45 -15.03 7.80
N SER A 518 -18.41 -15.71 8.30
CA SER A 518 -17.07 -15.15 8.50
C SER A 518 -16.46 -14.72 7.18
N LEU A 519 -16.44 -15.57 6.15
CA LEU A 519 -15.96 -15.22 4.82
C LEU A 519 -16.72 -14.04 4.22
N ARG A 520 -18.06 -14.02 4.26
CA ARG A 520 -18.87 -12.94 3.66
C ARG A 520 -18.66 -11.60 4.34
N GLN A 521 -18.43 -11.57 5.66
CA GLN A 521 -18.09 -10.33 6.36
C GLN A 521 -16.61 -9.94 6.20
N THR A 522 -15.69 -10.92 6.13
CA THR A 522 -14.28 -10.70 5.77
C THR A 522 -14.16 -10.13 4.35
N PHE A 523 -14.98 -10.58 3.41
CA PHE A 523 -15.08 -10.03 2.06
C PHE A 523 -15.70 -8.63 2.03
N GLN A 524 -16.79 -8.38 2.78
CA GLN A 524 -17.37 -7.03 2.93
C GLN A 524 -16.37 -6.06 3.57
N TYR A 525 -15.57 -6.54 4.52
CA TYR A 525 -14.53 -5.75 5.16
C TYR A 525 -13.32 -5.56 4.23
N GLN A 526 -12.94 -6.55 3.40
CA GLN A 526 -11.96 -6.36 2.31
C GLN A 526 -12.44 -5.34 1.25
N GLN A 527 -13.75 -5.30 0.95
CA GLN A 527 -14.36 -4.28 0.09
C GLN A 527 -14.34 -2.90 0.75
N PHE A 528 -14.68 -2.80 2.04
CA PHE A 528 -14.52 -1.56 2.83
C PHE A 528 -13.07 -1.08 2.82
N LEU A 529 -12.10 -1.97 3.08
CA LEU A 529 -10.67 -1.65 3.02
C LEU A 529 -10.26 -1.12 1.64
N SER A 530 -10.80 -1.70 0.56
CA SER A 530 -10.51 -1.28 -0.83
C SER A 530 -11.09 0.10 -1.14
N LEU A 531 -12.31 0.39 -0.67
CA LEU A 531 -12.94 1.71 -0.77
C LEU A 531 -12.20 2.75 0.09
N HIS A 532 -11.83 2.39 1.32
CA HIS A 532 -11.14 3.30 2.24
C HIS A 532 -9.71 3.61 1.78
N PHE A 533 -9.02 2.64 1.16
CA PHE A 533 -7.72 2.84 0.52
C PHE A 533 -7.81 3.77 -0.70
N SER A 534 -8.93 3.72 -1.45
CA SER A 534 -9.22 4.66 -2.54
C SER A 534 -9.53 6.07 -2.03
N MET A 535 -10.32 6.19 -0.96
CA MET A 535 -10.69 7.48 -0.34
C MET A 535 -9.56 8.16 0.42
N ALA A 536 -8.66 7.40 1.06
CA ALA A 536 -7.48 7.94 1.76
C ALA A 536 -6.52 8.71 0.81
N ASN A 537 -6.64 8.46 -0.50
CA ASN A 537 -5.90 9.16 -1.56
C ASN A 537 -6.67 10.36 -2.17
N GLN A 538 -7.90 10.67 -1.72
CA GLN A 538 -8.77 11.68 -2.35
C GLN A 538 -9.26 12.83 -1.44
N GLU A 539 -8.95 12.89 -0.15
CA GLU A 539 -9.41 13.99 0.71
C GLU A 539 -8.45 15.18 0.80
N ASP A 540 -8.76 16.24 0.04
CA ASP A 540 -8.90 17.63 0.53
C ASP A 540 -9.54 18.51 -0.57
N SER A 541 -10.82 18.87 -0.40
CA SER A 541 -11.45 19.96 -1.16
C SER A 541 -12.08 20.97 -0.18
N ALA A 542 -11.49 22.16 -0.12
CA ALA A 542 -12.03 23.36 0.53
C ALA A 542 -11.99 24.52 -0.50
N PRO A 543 -12.91 25.52 -0.41
CA PRO A 543 -13.33 26.38 -1.53
C PRO A 543 -12.32 27.50 -1.87
N PRO A 544 -12.51 28.27 -2.97
CA PRO A 544 -11.41 28.85 -3.74
C PRO A 544 -10.85 30.11 -3.08
N TYR A 545 -9.60 30.05 -2.64
CA TYR A 545 -8.88 31.24 -2.22
C TYR A 545 -8.34 31.98 -3.46
N ARG A 546 -8.84 33.21 -3.67
CA ARG A 546 -8.36 34.15 -4.70
C ARG A 546 -6.86 34.36 -4.57
N GLY A 547 -6.17 34.32 -5.70
CA GLY A 547 -4.72 34.45 -5.79
C GLY A 547 -4.17 35.69 -5.11
N ALA A 548 -3.17 35.48 -4.25
CA ALA A 548 -2.15 36.49 -4.00
C ALA A 548 -1.06 36.33 -5.08
N PRO A 549 -0.62 37.40 -5.74
CA PRO A 549 0.41 37.33 -6.78
C PRO A 549 1.72 36.79 -6.21
N PHE A 550 2.37 35.91 -6.98
CA PHE A 550 3.65 35.30 -6.66
C PHE A 550 4.68 36.32 -6.12
N PRO A 551 5.26 36.12 -4.93
CA PRO A 551 6.55 36.70 -4.63
C PRO A 551 7.62 35.88 -5.35
N THR A 552 8.09 36.41 -6.48
CA THR A 552 9.34 36.01 -7.11
C THR A 552 10.50 36.10 -6.11
N LYS A 553 10.98 34.94 -5.62
CA LYS A 553 12.39 34.59 -5.33
C LYS A 553 12.47 33.45 -4.30
N TRP A 554 12.77 32.25 -4.78
CA TRP A 554 13.24 31.14 -3.95
C TRP A 554 14.53 31.55 -3.20
N ARG A 555 14.53 31.52 -1.86
CA ARG A 555 15.75 31.57 -1.05
C ARG A 555 16.27 30.16 -0.80
N ARG A 556 17.52 29.90 -1.21
CA ARG A 556 18.25 28.65 -0.95
C ARG A 556 18.64 28.54 0.54
N ASN A 557 18.46 27.36 1.14
CA ASN A 557 19.08 27.01 2.42
C ASN A 557 20.58 26.80 2.21
N HIS A 558 21.43 27.52 2.96
CA HIS A 558 22.88 27.34 2.94
C HIS A 558 23.36 26.57 4.17
N PRO A 559 24.33 25.63 4.02
CA PRO A 559 24.94 24.92 5.14
C PRO A 559 25.75 25.85 6.05
N ARG A 560 25.85 25.50 7.34
CA ARG A 560 26.48 26.32 8.40
C ARG A 560 28.00 26.45 8.16
N SER A 561 28.51 27.65 7.90
CA SER A 561 29.97 27.92 7.94
C SER A 561 30.47 27.89 9.38
N LYS A 562 31.49 27.07 9.66
CA LYS A 562 32.21 27.04 10.95
C LYS A 562 33.19 28.22 11.10
N ASN A 563 33.53 28.90 10.01
CA ASN A 563 34.62 29.89 9.95
C ASN A 563 34.14 31.35 9.85
N GLY A 564 32.83 31.60 9.72
CA GLY A 564 32.26 32.95 9.69
C GLY A 564 32.43 33.74 11.00
N CYS A 565 32.31 35.07 10.91
CA CYS A 565 32.27 35.94 12.09
C CYS A 565 31.10 35.58 13.02
N LEU A 566 31.26 35.83 14.33
CA LEU A 566 30.27 35.50 15.35
C LEU A 566 28.93 36.20 15.08
N THR A 567 28.96 37.45 14.61
CA THR A 567 27.74 38.22 14.28
C THR A 567 26.91 37.55 13.18
N CYS A 568 27.55 37.09 12.09
CA CYS A 568 26.85 36.41 11.01
C CYS A 568 26.38 35.00 11.40
N ARG A 569 27.19 34.28 12.21
CA ARG A 569 26.83 32.96 12.75
C ARG A 569 25.60 33.01 13.64
N THR A 570 25.54 33.93 14.60
CA THR A 570 24.39 34.11 15.51
C THR A 570 23.12 34.47 14.73
N LYS A 571 23.25 35.30 13.69
CA LYS A 571 22.11 35.71 12.84
C LYS A 571 21.78 34.72 11.72
N ARG A 572 22.45 33.55 11.65
CA ARG A 572 22.27 32.51 10.62
C ARG A 572 22.36 33.06 9.18
N LYS A 573 23.26 34.00 8.93
CA LYS A 573 23.53 34.58 7.58
C LYS A 573 24.90 34.12 7.08
N LYS A 574 25.05 33.98 5.76
CA LYS A 574 26.32 33.60 5.12
C LYS A 574 27.35 34.72 5.34
N CYS A 575 28.46 34.38 5.98
CA CYS A 575 29.64 35.24 6.10
C CYS A 575 30.56 34.97 4.91
N ASP A 576 31.08 36.02 4.30
CA ASP A 576 32.09 36.00 3.23
C ASP A 576 33.53 35.91 3.77
N GLU A 577 33.65 35.89 5.10
CA GLU A 577 34.88 35.64 5.84
C GLU A 577 36.02 36.68 5.67
N VAL A 578 35.72 37.84 5.09
CA VAL A 578 36.68 38.95 4.92
C VAL A 578 36.95 39.67 6.25
N LYS A 579 38.23 39.80 6.63
CA LYS A 579 38.70 40.50 7.84
C LYS A 579 39.21 41.91 7.50
N PRO A 580 39.04 42.93 8.36
CA PRO A 580 38.51 42.85 9.73
C PRO A 580 36.98 42.82 9.83
N VAL A 581 36.24 43.27 8.80
CA VAL A 581 34.77 43.33 8.80
C VAL A 581 34.24 42.67 7.53
N CYS A 582 33.35 41.69 7.69
CA CYS A 582 32.76 40.96 6.57
C CYS A 582 31.71 41.81 5.82
N SER A 583 31.55 41.61 4.52
CA SER A 583 30.65 42.41 3.66
C SER A 583 29.21 42.45 4.18
N SER A 584 28.75 41.34 4.77
CA SER A 584 27.40 41.23 5.32
C SER A 584 27.19 42.12 6.56
N CYS A 585 28.20 42.21 7.45
CA CYS A 585 28.15 43.08 8.62
C CYS A 585 28.24 44.55 8.21
N THR A 586 29.12 44.90 7.26
CA THR A 586 29.24 46.26 6.71
C THR A 586 27.90 46.74 6.14
N ARG A 587 27.27 45.93 5.28
CA ARG A 587 25.99 46.30 4.65
C ARG A 587 24.82 46.43 5.62
N THR A 588 24.89 45.76 6.77
CA THR A 588 23.81 45.78 7.77
C THR A 588 24.09 46.75 8.92
N GLY A 589 25.22 47.47 8.88
CA GLY A 589 25.64 48.40 9.94
C GLY A 589 25.86 47.70 11.28
N GLN A 590 26.23 46.42 11.27
CA GLN A 590 26.40 45.62 12.49
C GLN A 590 27.89 45.44 12.80
N GLU A 591 28.22 45.43 14.08
CA GLU A 591 29.59 45.15 14.53
C GLU A 591 30.02 43.73 14.15
N CYS A 592 31.19 43.58 13.53
CA CYS A 592 31.69 42.30 13.03
C CYS A 592 32.74 41.73 13.98
N VAL A 593 32.33 40.78 14.83
CA VAL A 593 33.19 40.18 15.84
C VAL A 593 33.72 38.83 15.36
N TRP A 594 35.03 38.62 15.45
CA TRP A 594 35.70 37.38 15.05
C TRP A 594 36.12 36.55 16.26
N PRO A 595 36.09 35.21 16.20
CA PRO A 595 36.64 34.37 17.26
C PRO A 595 38.13 34.68 17.44
N ALA A 596 38.59 34.90 18.68
CA ALA A 596 40.00 35.14 18.98
C ALA A 596 40.83 33.89 18.63
N GLN A 597 41.94 34.07 17.91
CA GLN A 597 42.86 32.98 17.56
C GLN A 597 43.71 32.63 18.78
N GLU A 598 43.59 31.40 19.27
CA GLU A 598 44.56 30.84 20.23
C GLU A 598 45.91 30.66 19.52
N ASN A 599 46.87 31.48 19.93
CA ASN A 599 48.28 31.32 19.61
C ASN A 599 48.91 30.39 20.66
N THR A 600 49.31 29.18 20.27
CA THR A 600 50.34 28.43 21.01
C THR A 600 51.05 27.43 20.10
N SER A 601 52.20 27.88 19.59
CA SER A 601 53.33 27.01 19.30
C SER A 601 54.26 27.05 20.52
N GLN A 602 54.40 25.95 21.28
CA GLN A 602 55.63 25.51 21.98
C GLN A 602 55.36 24.26 22.87
N ARG A 603 56.18 23.23 22.62
CA ARG A 603 56.43 21.95 23.34
C ARG A 603 57.11 22.18 24.73
N PRO A 604 57.56 21.16 25.52
CA PRO A 604 57.13 19.75 25.80
C PRO A 604 57.31 19.27 27.30
N MET A 605 57.05 17.96 27.56
CA MET A 605 57.48 17.08 28.70
C MET A 605 56.81 17.34 30.08
N GLN A 606 56.45 16.37 30.94
CA GLN A 606 57.05 15.07 31.27
C GLN A 606 56.04 14.15 32.04
N GLU A 607 56.53 12.96 32.42
CA GLU A 607 55.91 11.67 32.76
C GLU A 607 55.18 11.48 34.11
N ASP A 608 54.48 10.33 34.16
CA ASP A 608 54.28 9.36 35.25
C ASP A 608 53.09 9.42 36.23
N GLY A 609 52.40 8.26 36.32
CA GLY A 609 52.12 7.59 37.59
C GLY A 609 50.65 7.45 38.06
N SER A 610 50.01 6.32 37.74
CA SER A 610 48.96 5.66 38.55
C SER A 610 49.53 5.10 39.89
N PRO A 611 48.79 4.62 40.94
CA PRO A 611 47.48 3.90 40.90
C PRO A 611 46.52 3.97 42.16
N ASN A 612 45.32 3.37 42.00
CA ASN A 612 44.40 2.65 42.93
C ASN A 612 44.04 3.12 44.38
N GLU A 613 42.72 3.31 44.64
CA GLU A 613 41.76 2.75 45.67
C GLU A 613 42.23 2.22 47.09
N PRO A 614 41.38 1.94 48.13
CA PRO A 614 39.92 2.12 48.39
C PRO A 614 39.44 2.34 49.91
N LEU A 615 38.11 2.23 50.17
CA LEU A 615 37.32 1.93 51.43
C LEU A 615 37.28 2.98 52.60
N GLY A 616 36.24 3.22 53.43
CA GLY A 616 34.86 2.73 53.65
C GLY A 616 34.31 3.15 55.06
N VAL A 617 32.96 3.27 55.19
CA VAL A 617 32.05 3.02 56.37
C VAL A 617 31.97 3.99 57.59
N SER A 618 30.76 4.54 57.88
CA SER A 618 29.93 4.31 59.12
C SER A 618 28.82 5.39 59.37
N GLY A 619 27.61 4.97 59.82
CA GLY A 619 26.47 5.80 60.29
C GLY A 619 26.55 6.16 61.79
N PRO A 620 25.47 6.55 62.56
CA PRO A 620 24.02 6.38 62.35
C PRO A 620 23.09 7.63 62.66
N SER A 621 21.77 7.39 62.53
CA SER A 621 20.48 8.14 62.72
C SER A 621 20.27 8.98 64.03
N PRO A 622 19.16 9.73 64.32
CA PRO A 622 17.77 9.61 63.76
C PRO A 622 16.87 10.90 63.63
N ASP A 623 15.68 10.63 63.09
CA ASP A 623 14.33 11.20 63.37
C ASP A 623 13.71 12.43 62.69
N SER A 624 12.44 12.15 62.34
CA SER A 624 11.26 13.00 62.14
C SER A 624 10.90 13.45 60.72
N ALA A 625 9.67 13.05 60.37
CA ALA A 625 8.99 13.16 59.10
C ALA A 625 8.47 14.58 58.82
N ALA A 626 8.45 14.97 57.55
CA ALA A 626 7.27 15.56 56.90
C ALA A 626 7.50 15.76 55.40
N LEU A 627 6.54 15.24 54.62
CA LEU A 627 6.08 15.64 53.29
C LEU A 627 7.00 16.53 52.43
N GLN A 628 7.52 15.97 51.33
CA GLN A 628 7.67 16.73 50.08
C GLN A 628 7.27 15.89 48.86
N SER A 629 6.30 16.44 48.15
CA SER A 629 5.88 16.11 46.80
C SER A 629 7.07 15.97 45.85
N LYS A 630 7.30 14.78 45.31
CA LYS A 630 8.23 14.59 44.19
C LYS A 630 7.48 14.80 42.87
N SER A 631 7.67 15.97 42.29
CA SER A 631 7.58 16.16 40.84
C SER A 631 8.53 15.18 40.16
N ARG A 632 7.99 14.26 39.37
CA ARG A 632 8.81 13.40 38.52
C ARG A 632 9.28 14.22 37.33
N SER A 633 10.57 14.58 37.34
CA SER A 633 11.29 14.96 36.13
C SER A 633 11.39 13.74 35.22
N SER A 634 10.71 13.79 34.07
CA SER A 634 10.82 12.77 33.03
C SER A 634 12.13 12.97 32.25
N SER A 635 13.12 12.16 32.57
CA SER A 635 14.26 11.92 31.67
C SER A 635 13.74 11.33 30.35
N PRO A 636 14.26 11.70 29.16
CA PRO A 636 13.81 11.12 27.91
C PRO A 636 14.09 9.62 27.92
N ARG A 637 13.03 8.80 27.85
CA ARG A 637 13.17 7.35 27.69
C ARG A 637 13.85 7.12 26.34
N ALA A 638 15.09 6.66 26.36
CA ALA A 638 15.82 6.30 25.15
C ALA A 638 15.01 5.23 24.37
N ALA A 639 14.88 5.42 23.05
CA ALA A 639 14.21 4.44 22.20
C ALA A 639 14.89 3.06 22.34
N PRO A 640 14.14 1.95 22.40
CA PRO A 640 14.73 0.62 22.51
C PRO A 640 15.63 0.33 21.30
N THR A 641 16.81 -0.24 21.55
CA THR A 641 17.84 -0.55 20.53
C THR A 641 17.77 -1.98 19.99
N TYR A 642 16.62 -2.66 20.08
CA TYR A 642 16.48 -4.05 19.66
C TYR A 642 15.30 -4.26 18.69
N GLY A 643 15.43 -5.26 17.81
CA GLY A 643 14.41 -5.66 16.85
C GLY A 643 14.08 -4.56 15.83
N ASN A 644 12.83 -4.57 15.35
CA ASN A 644 12.33 -3.60 14.35
C ASN A 644 12.43 -2.15 14.84
N LEU A 645 12.37 -1.91 16.15
CA LEU A 645 12.45 -0.59 16.77
C LEU A 645 13.82 0.09 16.60
N ALA A 646 14.88 -0.67 16.36
CA ALA A 646 16.23 -0.14 16.13
C ALA A 646 16.40 0.52 14.75
N TYR A 647 15.54 0.19 13.78
CA TYR A 647 15.68 0.57 12.38
C TYR A 647 14.67 1.65 11.92
N LEU A 648 14.08 2.40 12.86
CA LEU A 648 13.15 3.47 12.55
C LEU A 648 13.83 4.61 11.76
N ASN A 649 13.28 4.91 10.58
CA ASN A 649 13.70 6.03 9.75
C ASN A 649 13.36 7.39 10.42
N ASP A 650 13.92 8.49 9.88
CA ASP A 650 13.78 9.82 10.48
C ASP A 650 12.35 10.37 10.48
N ASN A 651 11.46 9.86 9.61
CA ASN A 651 10.05 10.26 9.56
C ASN A 651 9.18 9.47 10.55
N SER A 652 9.54 8.21 10.84
CA SER A 652 8.83 7.34 11.78
C SER A 652 9.24 7.57 13.24
N ARG A 653 10.49 8.00 13.48
CA ARG A 653 11.02 8.23 14.84
C ARG A 653 10.19 9.25 15.66
N PRO A 654 9.74 10.40 15.11
CA PRO A 654 8.86 11.32 15.84
C PRO A 654 7.49 10.72 16.19
N LEU A 655 6.93 9.86 15.33
CA LEU A 655 5.65 9.19 15.57
C LEU A 655 5.76 8.19 16.73
N TYR A 656 6.84 7.41 16.73
CA TYR A 656 7.17 6.49 17.81
C TYR A 656 7.40 7.21 19.14
N GLN A 657 8.16 8.31 19.12
CA GLN A 657 8.40 9.15 20.29
C GLN A 657 7.08 9.68 20.87
N GLN A 658 6.19 10.20 20.02
CA GLN A 658 4.86 10.65 20.45
C GLN A 658 4.02 9.50 21.02
N TYR A 659 4.15 8.30 20.48
CA TYR A 659 3.48 7.13 21.02
C TYR A 659 3.94 6.84 22.44
N LEU A 660 5.26 6.73 22.65
CA LEU A 660 5.87 6.34 23.92
C LEU A 660 5.70 7.41 25.01
N ASP A 661 5.87 8.69 24.66
CA ASP A 661 5.93 9.78 25.64
C ASP A 661 4.55 10.29 26.05
N VAL A 662 3.52 10.11 25.21
CA VAL A 662 2.19 10.70 25.44
C VAL A 662 1.04 9.75 25.10
N THR A 663 1.07 9.13 23.93
CA THR A 663 -0.13 8.45 23.39
C THR A 663 -0.47 7.19 24.16
N ALA A 664 0.51 6.31 24.40
CA ALA A 664 0.29 5.07 25.13
C ALA A 664 -0.22 5.33 26.55
N GLU A 665 0.30 6.36 27.22
CA GLU A 665 -0.21 6.77 28.52
C GLU A 665 -1.66 7.21 28.42
N MET A 666 -2.04 8.03 27.44
CA MET A 666 -3.42 8.49 27.22
C MET A 666 -4.41 7.35 26.95
N LEU A 667 -3.96 6.23 26.36
CA LEU A 667 -4.85 5.12 25.99
C LEU A 667 -5.28 4.22 27.17
N THR A 668 -4.60 4.28 28.32
CA THR A 668 -5.02 3.55 29.52
C THR A 668 -5.98 4.39 30.36
N ARG A 669 -6.95 3.76 31.02
CA ARG A 669 -8.06 4.48 31.66
C ARG A 669 -8.44 3.94 33.05
N GLY A 670 -7.70 2.96 33.59
CA GLY A 670 -7.89 2.43 34.95
C GLY A 670 -6.72 1.56 35.43
N PRO A 671 -6.80 0.99 36.65
CA PRO A 671 -5.73 0.22 37.26
C PRO A 671 -5.55 -1.14 36.59
N CYS A 672 -4.30 -1.50 36.28
CA CYS A 672 -3.90 -2.80 35.77
C CYS A 672 -2.70 -3.30 36.59
N ALA A 673 -2.68 -4.59 36.93
CA ALA A 673 -1.62 -5.17 37.76
C ALA A 673 -0.25 -5.19 37.07
N ASP A 674 -0.22 -5.24 35.73
CA ASP A 674 1.00 -5.27 34.92
C ASP A 674 1.41 -3.88 34.37
N GLY A 675 0.79 -2.80 34.87
CA GLY A 675 1.01 -1.45 34.36
C GLY A 675 0.30 -1.20 33.03
N ASN A 676 0.83 -0.30 32.19
CA ASN A 676 0.21 0.09 30.92
C ASN A 676 0.35 -1.02 29.85
N PRO A 677 -0.74 -1.71 29.44
CA PRO A 677 -0.67 -2.79 28.45
C PRO A 677 -0.20 -2.34 27.05
N PHE A 678 -0.50 -1.09 26.67
CA PHE A 678 -0.04 -0.49 25.40
C PHE A 678 1.47 -0.28 25.35
N ILE A 679 2.15 -0.37 26.50
CA ILE A 679 3.61 -0.33 26.62
C ILE A 679 4.13 -1.74 26.89
N HIS A 680 3.65 -2.39 27.95
CA HIS A 680 4.20 -3.66 28.46
C HIS A 680 3.89 -4.87 27.58
N TYR A 681 2.82 -4.85 26.78
CA TYR A 681 2.46 -5.96 25.89
C TYR A 681 2.69 -5.61 24.42
N LEU A 682 2.30 -4.40 23.98
CA LEU A 682 2.38 -4.03 22.56
C LEU A 682 3.80 -3.69 22.08
N LEU A 683 4.63 -2.99 22.87
CA LEU A 683 5.97 -2.62 22.41
C LEU A 683 6.91 -3.82 22.21
N PRO A 684 6.95 -4.81 23.13
CA PRO A 684 7.70 -6.03 22.88
C PRO A 684 7.26 -6.76 21.60
N LEU A 685 5.94 -6.80 21.34
CA LEU A 685 5.40 -7.41 20.13
C LEU A 685 5.75 -6.61 18.86
N ALA A 686 5.73 -5.28 18.91
CA ALA A 686 6.13 -4.43 17.79
C ALA A 686 7.63 -4.57 17.44
N ALA A 687 8.47 -4.96 18.39
CA ALA A 687 9.88 -5.22 18.11
C ALA A 687 10.10 -6.44 17.20
N THR A 688 9.12 -7.35 17.10
CA THR A 688 9.19 -8.58 16.27
C THR A 688 8.14 -8.61 15.17
N ASP A 689 7.02 -7.90 15.30
CA ASP A 689 5.93 -7.84 14.32
C ASP A 689 5.84 -6.45 13.66
N ASN A 690 6.22 -6.37 12.38
CA ASN A 690 6.21 -5.13 11.60
C ASN A 690 4.80 -4.51 11.49
N LEU A 691 3.74 -5.32 11.42
CA LEU A 691 2.39 -4.80 11.22
C LEU A 691 1.85 -4.18 12.53
N VAL A 692 2.22 -4.76 13.67
CA VAL A 692 1.95 -4.17 14.99
C VAL A 692 2.77 -2.90 15.19
N LEU A 693 4.03 -2.85 14.72
CA LEU A 693 4.84 -1.63 14.72
C LEU A 693 4.18 -0.53 13.88
N ASP A 694 3.72 -0.84 12.66
CA ASP A 694 3.02 0.13 11.82
C ASP A 694 1.73 0.64 12.48
N CYS A 695 0.99 -0.19 13.21
CA CYS A 695 -0.16 0.26 14.02
C CYS A 695 0.26 1.28 15.08
N ILE A 696 1.33 1.01 15.82
CA ILE A 696 1.85 1.90 16.87
C ILE A 696 2.28 3.25 16.28
N LEU A 697 3.00 3.23 15.15
CA LEU A 697 3.45 4.42 14.45
C LEU A 697 2.28 5.23 13.89
N ALA A 698 1.28 4.57 13.31
CA ALA A 698 0.06 5.22 12.83
C ALA A 698 -0.71 5.88 13.99
N ILE A 699 -0.91 5.20 15.12
CA ILE A 699 -1.59 5.74 16.31
C ILE A 699 -0.83 6.95 16.89
N GLY A 700 0.49 6.83 17.05
CA GLY A 700 1.34 7.93 17.53
C GLY A 700 1.30 9.14 16.59
N GLY A 701 1.32 8.90 15.27
CA GLY A 701 1.22 9.93 14.26
C GLY A 701 -0.15 10.60 14.18
N ALA A 702 -1.24 9.84 14.31
CA ALA A 702 -2.60 10.38 14.39
C ALA A 702 -2.74 11.33 15.60
N HIS A 703 -2.21 10.93 16.76
CA HIS A 703 -2.24 11.78 17.94
C HIS A 703 -1.40 13.06 17.76
N LEU A 704 -0.23 12.93 17.13
CA LEU A 704 0.66 14.06 16.85
C LEU A 704 -0.01 15.08 15.91
N THR A 705 -0.54 14.60 14.78
CA THR A 705 -1.14 15.43 13.72
C THR A 705 -2.38 16.17 14.20
N VAL A 706 -3.24 15.52 14.99
CA VAL A 706 -4.42 16.16 15.61
C VAL A 706 -4.05 17.32 16.55
N ASN A 707 -2.87 17.29 17.15
CA ASN A 707 -2.43 18.27 18.14
C ASN A 707 -1.36 19.26 17.63
N ASP A 708 -0.88 19.08 16.40
CA ASP A 708 0.16 19.93 15.82
C ASP A 708 -0.43 21.26 15.34
N THR A 709 -0.32 22.27 16.19
CA THR A 709 -0.77 23.65 15.92
C THR A 709 0.39 24.61 15.66
N THR A 710 1.65 24.12 15.69
CA THR A 710 2.84 24.98 15.80
C THR A 710 3.95 24.66 14.80
N SER A 711 3.86 23.57 14.03
CA SER A 711 4.88 23.25 13.04
C SER A 711 4.75 24.05 11.73
N THR A 712 5.87 24.26 11.06
CA THR A 712 5.89 24.82 9.69
C THR A 712 5.12 23.89 8.76
N ILE A 713 4.31 24.43 7.84
CA ILE A 713 3.48 23.69 6.86
C ILE A 713 4.18 22.45 6.27
N GLN A 714 5.47 22.57 5.95
CA GLN A 714 6.26 21.49 5.35
C GLN A 714 6.54 20.30 6.30
N ARG A 715 6.73 20.56 7.60
CA ARG A 715 6.95 19.52 8.63
C ARG A 715 5.63 18.85 9.02
N ALA A 716 4.55 19.62 9.15
CA ALA A 716 3.20 19.10 9.35
C ALA A 716 2.85 18.09 8.25
N ARG A 717 3.04 18.49 6.98
CA ARG A 717 2.76 17.64 5.82
C ARG A 717 3.62 16.37 5.78
N ALA A 718 4.89 16.44 6.16
CA ALA A 718 5.77 15.26 6.19
C ALA A 718 5.34 14.24 7.26
N LEU A 719 4.95 14.72 8.46
CA LEU A 719 4.45 13.86 9.53
C LEU A 719 3.09 13.24 9.17
N GLU A 720 2.23 14.01 8.51
CA GLU A 720 0.95 13.52 8.00
C GLU A 720 1.13 12.43 6.94
N VAL A 721 2.00 12.66 5.94
CA VAL A 721 2.31 11.67 4.91
C VAL A 721 2.90 10.40 5.53
N ALA A 722 3.81 10.52 6.50
CA ALA A 722 4.37 9.36 7.20
C ALA A 722 3.29 8.60 7.99
N THR A 723 2.41 9.31 8.70
CA THR A 723 1.29 8.73 9.46
C THR A 723 0.34 7.97 8.54
N ARG A 724 -0.09 8.59 7.42
CA ARG A 724 -0.96 7.96 6.41
C ARG A 724 -0.28 6.78 5.73
N GLY A 725 1.03 6.86 5.49
CA GLY A 725 1.83 5.76 4.94
C GLY A 725 1.81 4.52 5.84
N HIS A 726 2.04 4.68 7.15
CA HIS A 726 1.95 3.58 8.10
C HIS A 726 0.53 3.02 8.19
N TYR A 727 -0.50 3.88 8.25
CA TYR A 727 -1.90 3.43 8.22
C TYR A 727 -2.23 2.62 6.96
N ALA A 728 -1.81 3.08 5.78
CA ALA A 728 -1.99 2.37 4.52
C ALA A 728 -1.28 1.00 4.52
N THR A 729 -0.08 0.91 5.10
CA THR A 729 0.63 -0.36 5.29
C THR A 729 -0.13 -1.30 6.23
N VAL A 730 -0.73 -0.78 7.30
CA VAL A 730 -1.60 -1.59 8.19
C VAL A 730 -2.78 -2.16 7.43
N LEU A 731 -3.49 -1.35 6.64
CA LEU A 731 -4.64 -1.82 5.86
C LEU A 731 -4.23 -2.87 4.82
N ALA A 732 -3.13 -2.64 4.09
CA ALA A 732 -2.63 -3.59 3.10
C ALA A 732 -2.14 -4.90 3.73
N GLY A 733 -1.46 -4.82 4.88
CA GLY A 733 -1.02 -5.99 5.64
C GLY A 733 -2.19 -6.77 6.23
N LEU A 734 -3.21 -6.08 6.76
CA LEU A 734 -4.44 -6.70 7.24
C LEU A 734 -5.20 -7.39 6.09
N GLN A 735 -5.30 -6.76 4.93
CA GLN A 735 -5.89 -7.36 3.73
C GLN A 735 -5.18 -8.66 3.33
N LYS A 736 -3.83 -8.69 3.41
CA LYS A 736 -3.04 -9.91 3.19
C LYS A 736 -3.32 -10.98 4.24
N LEU A 737 -3.35 -10.63 5.52
CA LEU A 737 -3.65 -11.59 6.60
C LEU A 737 -5.04 -12.20 6.44
N LEU A 738 -6.05 -11.39 6.09
CA LEU A 738 -7.40 -11.86 5.78
C LEU A 738 -7.42 -12.74 4.53
N SER A 739 -6.67 -12.38 3.48
CA SER A 739 -6.55 -13.21 2.27
C SER A 739 -5.92 -14.58 2.57
N TYR A 740 -4.95 -14.63 3.50
CA TYR A 740 -4.34 -15.88 3.95
C TYR A 740 -5.32 -16.74 4.74
N GLU A 741 -6.02 -16.15 5.71
CA GLU A 741 -7.03 -16.84 6.53
C GLU A 741 -8.18 -17.43 5.70
N THR A 742 -8.55 -16.74 4.62
CA THR A 742 -9.58 -17.19 3.68
C THR A 742 -9.07 -18.19 2.63
N GLY A 743 -7.78 -18.56 2.67
CA GLY A 743 -7.15 -19.51 1.75
C GLY A 743 -6.90 -18.97 0.34
N GLN A 744 -6.97 -17.65 0.15
CA GLN A 744 -6.71 -16.97 -1.13
C GLN A 744 -5.21 -16.86 -1.45
N ILE A 745 -4.35 -16.92 -0.42
CA ILE A 745 -2.89 -16.91 -0.55
C ILE A 745 -2.26 -17.90 0.44
N VAL A 746 -1.08 -18.45 0.14
CA VAL A 746 -0.28 -19.28 1.06
C VAL A 746 0.94 -18.47 1.49
N LEU A 747 1.14 -18.27 2.80
CA LEU A 747 2.32 -17.60 3.33
C LEU A 747 3.49 -18.60 3.49
N PRO A 748 4.74 -18.19 3.21
CA PRO A 748 5.93 -18.98 3.55
C PRO A 748 6.02 -19.19 5.06
N ASP A 749 6.42 -20.39 5.46
CA ASP A 749 6.50 -20.86 6.84
C ASP A 749 7.61 -20.13 7.62
N GLU A 750 7.28 -18.99 8.26
CA GLU A 750 8.12 -18.33 9.26
C GLU A 750 7.23 -17.57 10.26
N HIS A 751 6.81 -18.19 11.38
CA HIS A 751 6.17 -17.43 12.46
C HIS A 751 6.79 -17.72 13.84
N THR A 752 7.42 -16.68 14.39
CA THR A 752 7.72 -16.50 15.82
C THR A 752 6.71 -15.58 16.52
N GLY A 753 5.51 -15.36 15.94
CA GLY A 753 4.45 -14.47 16.44
C GLY A 753 3.14 -15.18 16.84
N PRO A 754 2.13 -14.45 17.34
CA PRO A 754 0.84 -15.04 17.73
C PRO A 754 0.11 -15.67 16.52
N PRO A 755 -0.76 -16.66 16.73
CA PRO A 755 -1.56 -17.29 15.67
C PRO A 755 -2.27 -16.25 14.80
N THR A 756 -2.36 -16.50 13.49
CA THR A 756 -2.91 -15.55 12.50
C THR A 756 -4.27 -14.95 12.87
N PRO A 757 -5.26 -15.69 13.42
CA PRO A 757 -6.54 -15.11 13.84
C PRO A 757 -6.40 -14.12 15.02
N ILE A 758 -5.55 -14.45 16.00
CA ILE A 758 -5.27 -13.58 17.17
C ILE A 758 -4.55 -12.30 16.71
N ARG A 759 -3.63 -12.43 15.75
CA ARG A 759 -2.95 -11.30 15.14
C ARG A 759 -3.91 -10.36 14.41
N ILE A 760 -4.85 -10.91 13.62
CA ILE A 760 -5.89 -10.15 12.92
C ILE A 760 -6.77 -9.40 13.91
N LEU A 761 -7.26 -10.06 14.96
CA LEU A 761 -8.08 -9.42 15.99
C LEU A 761 -7.34 -8.27 16.67
N LEU A 762 -6.06 -8.46 17.02
CA LEU A 762 -5.24 -7.40 17.61
C LEU A 762 -5.15 -6.18 16.70
N ILE A 763 -4.86 -6.38 15.41
CA ILE A 763 -4.74 -5.29 14.43
C ILE A 763 -6.07 -4.54 14.26
N LEU A 764 -7.20 -5.27 14.17
CA LEU A 764 -8.52 -4.65 14.08
C LEU A 764 -8.86 -3.78 15.30
N LEU A 765 -8.51 -4.24 16.49
CA LEU A 765 -8.68 -3.46 17.72
C LEU A 765 -7.76 -2.23 17.75
N LEU A 766 -6.52 -2.34 17.25
CA LEU A 766 -5.62 -1.19 17.13
C LEU A 766 -6.08 -0.17 16.08
N LEU A 767 -6.75 -0.61 15.01
CA LEU A 767 -7.42 0.29 14.06
C LEU A 767 -8.60 1.04 14.72
N CYS A 768 -9.36 0.39 15.60
CA CYS A 768 -10.38 1.09 16.40
C CYS A 768 -9.76 2.19 17.29
N VAL A 769 -8.59 1.91 17.87
CA VAL A 769 -7.83 2.89 18.64
C VAL A 769 -7.34 4.03 17.76
N TYR A 770 -6.82 3.75 16.57
CA TYR A 770 -6.39 4.75 15.60
C TYR A 770 -7.52 5.72 15.23
N ASP A 771 -8.69 5.21 14.85
CA ASP A 771 -9.84 6.05 14.45
C ASP A 771 -10.29 6.98 15.57
N HIS A 772 -10.31 6.47 16.80
CA HIS A 772 -10.64 7.27 17.98
C HIS A 772 -9.59 8.37 18.24
N VAL A 773 -8.30 8.03 18.09
CA VAL A 773 -7.20 8.98 18.28
C VAL A 773 -7.18 10.06 17.19
N GLN A 774 -7.47 9.69 15.94
CA GLN A 774 -7.54 10.64 14.82
C GLN A 774 -8.83 11.49 14.88
N GLY A 775 -9.93 10.94 15.43
CA GLY A 775 -11.24 11.59 15.43
C GLY A 775 -11.94 11.49 14.07
N HIS A 776 -11.78 10.37 13.37
CA HIS A 776 -12.37 10.17 12.04
C HIS A 776 -13.90 10.18 12.13
N SER A 777 -14.56 10.95 11.25
CA SER A 777 -16.01 11.20 11.31
C SER A 777 -16.82 10.39 10.28
N ARG A 778 -16.24 9.36 9.66
CA ARG A 778 -16.90 8.57 8.60
C ARG A 778 -17.27 7.13 8.99
N GLY A 779 -17.16 6.78 10.27
CA GLY A 779 -17.64 5.47 10.73
C GLY A 779 -16.75 4.25 10.46
N SER A 780 -15.49 4.42 10.06
CA SER A 780 -14.53 3.29 9.86
C SER A 780 -14.48 2.32 11.06
N MET A 781 -14.60 2.86 12.27
CA MET A 781 -14.59 2.11 13.52
C MET A 781 -15.73 1.08 13.64
N TYR A 782 -16.90 1.34 13.04
CA TYR A 782 -18.04 0.42 13.05
C TYR A 782 -17.70 -0.85 12.27
N HIS A 783 -17.03 -0.70 11.11
CA HIS A 783 -16.58 -1.82 10.30
C HIS A 783 -15.49 -2.64 11.00
N HIS A 784 -14.53 -1.96 11.64
CA HIS A 784 -13.46 -2.62 12.41
C HIS A 784 -14.06 -3.47 13.55
N LEU A 785 -14.99 -2.93 14.34
CA LEU A 785 -15.62 -3.67 15.43
C LEU A 785 -16.51 -4.81 14.97
N LYS A 786 -17.26 -4.63 13.87
CA LYS A 786 -18.05 -5.70 13.27
C LYS A 786 -17.16 -6.86 12.83
N ALA A 787 -15.98 -6.58 12.29
CA ALA A 787 -14.98 -7.59 11.97
C ALA A 787 -14.39 -8.24 13.23
N CYS A 788 -14.07 -7.47 14.28
CA CYS A 788 -13.57 -8.00 15.56
C CYS A 788 -14.49 -9.10 16.13
N ARG A 789 -15.81 -8.86 16.11
CA ARG A 789 -16.81 -9.82 16.64
C ARG A 789 -16.67 -11.22 16.04
N GLN A 790 -16.32 -11.35 14.76
CA GLN A 790 -16.16 -12.65 14.10
C GLN A 790 -15.00 -13.47 14.71
N TYR A 791 -13.97 -12.79 15.20
CA TYR A 791 -12.79 -13.41 15.81
C TYR A 791 -12.92 -13.60 17.33
N MET A 792 -13.93 -12.99 17.97
CA MET A 792 -14.11 -13.08 19.43
C MET A 792 -14.43 -14.49 19.91
N ASN A 793 -15.22 -15.25 19.16
CA ASN A 793 -15.54 -16.63 19.50
C ASN A 793 -14.29 -17.50 19.66
N LEU A 794 -13.28 -17.30 18.79
CA LEU A 794 -11.99 -18.00 18.86
C LEU A 794 -11.24 -17.66 20.14
N LEU A 795 -11.27 -16.37 20.53
CA LEU A 795 -10.66 -15.91 21.76
C LEU A 795 -11.34 -16.55 22.98
N THR A 796 -12.67 -16.73 22.97
CA THR A 796 -13.41 -17.27 24.13
C THR A 796 -13.49 -18.80 24.16
N SER A 797 -13.34 -19.49 23.03
CA SER A 797 -13.51 -20.95 22.93
C SER A 797 -12.26 -21.78 23.24
N GLU A 798 -11.06 -21.22 23.14
CA GLU A 798 -9.82 -21.99 23.35
C GLU A 798 -9.43 -22.13 24.84
N PRO A 799 -9.07 -23.34 25.32
CA PRO A 799 -8.50 -23.54 26.65
C PRO A 799 -7.16 -22.81 26.75
N THR A 800 -6.97 -22.02 27.81
CA THR A 800 -5.84 -21.10 28.01
C THR A 800 -4.47 -21.74 27.74
N PRO A 801 -3.76 -21.34 26.65
CA PRO A 801 -2.39 -21.76 26.39
C PRO A 801 -1.38 -20.91 27.18
N SER A 802 -0.09 -21.10 26.90
CA SER A 802 1.13 -20.50 27.50
C SER A 802 1.03 -19.09 28.14
N ASN A 803 1.93 -18.81 29.10
CA ASN A 803 1.95 -17.58 29.91
C ASN A 803 1.94 -16.26 29.10
N GLU A 804 2.58 -16.18 27.94
CA GLU A 804 2.64 -14.96 27.11
C GLU A 804 1.31 -14.68 26.38
N LEU A 805 0.67 -15.72 25.83
CA LEU A 805 -0.61 -15.57 25.13
C LEU A 805 -1.74 -15.19 26.10
N LYS A 806 -1.64 -15.62 27.36
CA LYS A 806 -2.59 -15.31 28.42
C LYS A 806 -2.70 -13.81 28.71
N HIS A 807 -1.58 -13.07 28.71
CA HIS A 807 -1.57 -11.63 28.98
C HIS A 807 -2.18 -10.84 27.81
N LEU A 808 -1.84 -11.19 26.56
CA LEU A 808 -2.39 -10.56 25.37
C LEU A 808 -3.91 -10.81 25.21
N LYS A 809 -4.37 -12.02 25.56
CA LYS A 809 -5.79 -12.42 25.53
C LYS A 809 -6.67 -11.52 26.40
N GLY A 810 -6.29 -11.32 27.67
CA GLY A 810 -7.03 -10.44 28.57
C GLY A 810 -7.05 -8.98 28.09
N PHE A 811 -5.93 -8.50 27.53
CA PHE A 811 -5.84 -7.15 26.96
C PHE A 811 -6.81 -6.95 25.79
N MET A 812 -6.86 -7.88 24.83
CA MET A 812 -7.76 -7.80 23.68
C MET A 812 -9.24 -7.92 24.09
N LEU A 813 -9.57 -8.80 25.05
CA LEU A 813 -10.94 -8.96 25.56
C LEU A 813 -11.50 -7.65 26.11
N GLU A 814 -10.76 -6.99 26.98
CA GLU A 814 -11.22 -5.73 27.58
C GLU A 814 -11.20 -4.56 26.59
N LEU A 815 -10.25 -4.52 25.66
CA LEU A 815 -10.24 -3.54 24.57
C LEU A 815 -11.48 -3.68 23.67
N TYR A 816 -11.84 -4.91 23.30
CA TYR A 816 -13.06 -5.19 22.54
C TYR A 816 -14.31 -4.83 23.34
N ALA A 817 -14.44 -5.32 24.58
CA ALA A 817 -15.61 -5.06 25.43
C ALA A 817 -15.84 -3.56 25.60
N TYR A 818 -14.78 -2.79 25.86
CA TYR A 818 -14.88 -1.34 25.98
C TYR A 818 -15.43 -0.67 24.71
N HIS A 819 -14.85 -0.95 23.55
CA HIS A 819 -15.29 -0.33 22.29
C HIS A 819 -16.70 -0.80 21.87
N ALA A 820 -17.01 -2.09 22.03
CA ALA A 820 -18.32 -2.66 21.71
C ALA A 820 -19.43 -2.11 22.62
N ILE A 821 -19.19 -2.01 23.94
CA ILE A 821 -20.18 -1.45 24.86
C ILE A 821 -20.40 0.04 24.54
N LYS A 822 -19.33 0.81 24.33
CA LYS A 822 -19.43 2.26 24.08
C LYS A 822 -20.14 2.64 22.79
N ILE A 823 -19.91 1.90 21.71
CA ILE A 823 -20.50 2.25 20.42
C ILE A 823 -22.02 2.09 20.44
N THR A 824 -22.56 1.19 21.27
CA THR A 824 -24.00 0.93 21.33
C THR A 824 -24.82 2.04 21.99
N ILE A 825 -24.25 2.69 23.00
CA ILE A 825 -24.87 3.85 23.68
C ILE A 825 -24.51 5.19 23.04
N THR A 826 -23.64 5.21 22.03
CA THR A 826 -23.34 6.44 21.29
C THR A 826 -24.57 6.82 20.43
N PRO A 827 -25.11 8.04 20.58
CA PRO A 827 -26.17 8.55 19.70
C PRO A 827 -25.73 8.47 18.23
N ARG A 828 -26.60 7.98 17.33
CA ARG A 828 -26.21 7.61 15.95
C ARG A 828 -26.69 8.62 14.91
N SER A 829 -26.00 8.67 13.78
CA SER A 829 -26.51 9.32 12.58
C SER A 829 -27.60 8.43 11.95
N PHE A 830 -28.72 9.01 11.52
CA PHE A 830 -29.80 8.28 10.81
C PHE A 830 -29.42 7.86 9.39
N LEU A 831 -28.29 8.34 8.86
CA LEU A 831 -27.80 8.02 7.50
C LEU A 831 -27.04 6.69 7.43
N SER A 832 -26.74 6.03 8.56
CA SER A 832 -26.00 4.76 8.57
C SER A 832 -26.84 3.60 9.09
N ASP A 833 -27.04 2.57 8.25
CA ASP A 833 -27.65 1.26 8.61
C ASP A 833 -26.69 0.39 9.48
N GLU A 834 -25.77 1.02 10.21
CA GLU A 834 -24.63 0.37 10.84
C GLU A 834 -24.92 -0.02 12.29
N VAL A 835 -25.69 -1.10 12.47
CA VAL A 835 -25.88 -1.71 13.80
C VAL A 835 -24.70 -2.63 14.12
N VAL A 836 -23.95 -2.32 15.18
CA VAL A 836 -22.98 -3.24 15.79
C VAL A 836 -23.68 -3.98 16.92
N GLU A 837 -24.01 -5.24 16.68
CA GLU A 837 -24.50 -6.14 17.71
C GLU A 837 -23.37 -6.51 18.68
N ILE A 838 -23.65 -6.40 19.98
CA ILE A 838 -22.72 -6.81 21.03
C ILE A 838 -22.71 -8.34 21.13
N ASP A 839 -21.54 -8.92 21.35
CA ASP A 839 -21.42 -10.33 21.63
C ASP A 839 -21.97 -10.67 23.03
N PRO A 840 -22.84 -11.70 23.19
CA PRO A 840 -23.36 -12.07 24.51
C PRO A 840 -22.26 -12.37 25.55
N SER A 841 -21.07 -12.79 25.12
CA SER A 841 -19.93 -13.05 26.00
C SER A 841 -19.40 -11.82 26.74
N VAL A 842 -19.72 -10.60 26.26
CA VAL A 842 -19.32 -9.34 26.92
C VAL A 842 -20.47 -8.67 27.69
N TYR A 843 -21.62 -9.35 27.87
CA TYR A 843 -22.72 -8.85 28.71
C TYR A 843 -22.37 -8.91 30.21
N SER A 844 -21.47 -9.80 30.60
CA SER A 844 -20.86 -9.80 31.92
C SER A 844 -19.35 -9.59 31.81
N LEU A 845 -18.81 -8.77 32.71
CA LEU A 845 -17.38 -8.52 32.80
C LEU A 845 -16.62 -9.63 33.54
N ASP A 846 -17.31 -10.68 34.01
CA ASP A 846 -16.69 -11.87 34.58
C ASP A 846 -15.77 -12.59 33.58
N ILE A 847 -15.96 -12.39 32.27
CA ILE A 847 -15.04 -12.87 31.23
C ILE A 847 -13.60 -12.33 31.39
N LEU A 848 -13.43 -11.19 32.07
CA LEU A 848 -12.13 -10.59 32.36
C LEU A 848 -11.52 -11.12 33.67
N ARG A 849 -12.25 -11.95 34.42
CA ARG A 849 -11.81 -12.47 35.72
C ARG A 849 -10.58 -13.38 35.56
N GLY A 850 -9.54 -13.10 36.33
CA GLY A 850 -8.29 -13.87 36.32
C GLY A 850 -7.23 -13.39 35.32
N TYR A 851 -7.52 -12.37 34.50
CA TYR A 851 -6.52 -11.67 33.69
C TYR A 851 -5.92 -10.49 34.44
N LYS A 852 -4.59 -10.33 34.37
CA LYS A 852 -3.87 -9.22 35.03
C LYS A 852 -4.09 -7.87 34.36
N SER A 853 -4.48 -7.88 33.08
CA SER A 853 -4.87 -6.68 32.34
C SER A 853 -6.18 -6.08 32.82
N ARG A 854 -7.04 -6.84 33.51
CA ARG A 854 -8.38 -6.41 33.93
C ARG A 854 -8.34 -5.04 34.60
N GLY A 855 -9.13 -4.11 34.07
CA GLY A 855 -9.37 -2.79 34.64
C GLY A 855 -8.59 -1.66 33.97
N PHE A 856 -7.80 -1.94 32.93
CA PHE A 856 -7.08 -0.88 32.21
C PHE A 856 -8.00 0.02 31.37
N LEU A 857 -9.24 -0.40 31.06
CA LEU A 857 -10.27 0.43 30.40
C LEU A 857 -11.58 0.45 31.19
N LEU A 858 -12.03 -0.72 31.65
CA LEU A 858 -13.30 -0.92 32.36
C LEU A 858 -13.09 -1.01 33.88
N GLY A 859 -12.19 -0.16 34.40
CA GLY A 859 -11.70 -0.20 35.79
C GLY A 859 -12.58 0.46 36.85
N PHE A 860 -13.81 0.86 36.53
CA PHE A 860 -14.76 1.48 37.47
C PHE A 860 -16.19 1.16 37.06
N GLY A 861 -17.15 1.16 37.99
CA GLY A 861 -18.58 1.06 37.68
C GLY A 861 -18.95 -0.21 36.91
N GLN A 862 -18.43 -1.38 37.30
CA GLN A 862 -18.68 -2.65 36.60
C GLN A 862 -20.17 -2.94 36.45
N GLY A 863 -20.95 -2.75 37.52
CA GLY A 863 -22.40 -2.91 37.43
C GLY A 863 -23.06 -1.92 36.46
N LEU A 864 -22.51 -0.72 36.25
CA LEU A 864 -22.99 0.20 35.22
C LEU A 864 -22.70 -0.34 33.81
N TRP A 865 -21.47 -0.84 33.57
CA TRP A 865 -21.09 -1.42 32.27
C TRP A 865 -21.94 -2.63 31.90
N GLU A 866 -22.27 -3.49 32.87
CA GLU A 866 -23.14 -4.65 32.64
C GLU A 866 -24.62 -4.26 32.39
N MET A 867 -25.06 -3.07 32.83
CA MET A 867 -26.38 -2.53 32.51
C MET A 867 -26.45 -1.92 31.09
N VAL A 868 -25.31 -1.52 30.50
CA VAL A 868 -25.29 -0.83 29.21
C VAL A 868 -25.93 -1.64 28.06
N PRO A 869 -25.61 -2.94 27.85
CA PRO A 869 -26.25 -3.73 26.79
C PRO A 869 -27.77 -3.77 26.91
N GLU A 870 -28.29 -3.92 28.13
CA GLU A 870 -29.73 -3.96 28.42
C GLU A 870 -30.40 -2.60 28.12
N ILE A 871 -29.78 -1.50 28.57
CA ILE A 871 -30.24 -0.14 28.28
C ILE A 871 -30.25 0.11 26.77
N SER A 872 -29.18 -0.24 26.05
CA SER A 872 -29.10 -0.02 24.61
C SER A 872 -30.16 -0.79 23.84
N GLN A 873 -30.42 -2.05 24.20
CA GLN A 873 -31.45 -2.86 23.55
C GLN A 873 -32.84 -2.26 23.76
N LEU A 874 -33.16 -1.82 24.97
CA LEU A 874 -34.43 -1.18 25.27
C LEU A 874 -34.61 0.14 24.52
N VAL A 875 -33.58 0.97 24.47
CA VAL A 875 -33.60 2.26 23.75
C VAL A 875 -33.85 2.05 22.26
N GLU A 876 -33.17 1.09 21.61
CA GLU A 876 -33.38 0.78 20.20
C GLU A 876 -34.75 0.16 19.92
N ALA A 877 -35.21 -0.77 20.78
CA ALA A 877 -36.54 -1.35 20.67
C ALA A 877 -37.64 -0.28 20.78
N ARG A 878 -37.45 0.68 21.69
CA ARG A 878 -38.36 1.82 21.87
C ARG A 878 -38.38 2.75 20.66
N ARG A 879 -37.22 3.09 20.07
CA ARG A 879 -37.15 3.83 18.80
C ARG A 879 -37.89 3.12 17.66
N GLY A 880 -37.78 1.79 17.60
CA GLY A 880 -38.49 0.97 16.63
C GLY A 880 -40.02 1.00 16.79
N GLU A 881 -40.54 1.04 18.02
CA GLU A 881 -41.97 1.28 18.27
C GLU A 881 -42.41 2.69 17.85
N GLU A 882 -41.62 3.72 18.19
CA GLU A 882 -41.92 5.12 17.82
C GLU A 882 -42.05 5.31 16.30
N THR A 883 -41.15 4.71 15.54
CA THR A 883 -41.16 4.78 14.06
C THR A 883 -42.43 4.15 13.48
N ARG A 884 -43.03 3.20 14.20
CA ARG A 884 -44.31 2.55 13.84
C ARG A 884 -45.54 3.28 14.40
N GLY A 885 -45.35 4.42 15.06
CA GLY A 885 -46.44 5.17 15.72
C GLY A 885 -46.98 4.49 16.97
N ILE A 886 -46.26 3.54 17.55
CA ILE A 886 -46.68 2.76 18.73
C ILE A 886 -46.27 3.50 20.00
N ILE A 887 -47.24 3.77 20.87
CA ILE A 887 -47.01 4.23 22.25
C ILE A 887 -46.38 3.07 23.03
N ALA A 888 -45.40 3.37 23.89
CA ALA A 888 -44.59 2.37 24.60
C ALA A 888 -45.43 1.23 25.20
N THR A 889 -45.09 0.00 24.83
CA THR A 889 -45.78 -1.20 25.34
C THR A 889 -45.59 -1.36 26.85
N THR A 890 -46.55 -2.00 27.52
CA THR A 890 -46.49 -2.25 28.97
C THR A 890 -45.21 -2.98 29.37
N ALA A 891 -44.75 -3.94 28.56
CA ALA A 891 -43.51 -4.67 28.79
C ALA A 891 -42.27 -3.75 28.78
N PHE A 892 -42.17 -2.82 27.82
CA PHE A 892 -41.06 -1.86 27.78
C PHE A 892 -41.16 -0.79 28.86
N GLN A 893 -42.37 -0.41 29.29
CA GLN A 893 -42.57 0.48 30.44
C GLN A 893 -42.12 -0.17 31.76
N GLU A 894 -42.43 -1.45 31.98
CA GLU A 894 -41.95 -2.21 33.14
C GLU A 894 -40.42 -2.35 33.13
N GLN A 895 -39.84 -2.67 31.96
CA GLN A 895 -38.40 -2.78 31.80
C GLN A 895 -37.69 -1.43 32.02
N TYR A 896 -38.25 -0.33 31.52
CA TYR A 896 -37.79 1.03 31.77
C TYR A 896 -37.79 1.36 33.27
N GLY A 897 -38.90 1.10 33.97
CA GLY A 897 -39.01 1.34 35.42
C GLY A 897 -38.00 0.52 36.23
N SER A 898 -37.79 -0.74 35.86
CA SER A 898 -36.78 -1.63 36.49
C SER A 898 -35.36 -1.10 36.31
N LEU A 899 -34.97 -0.75 35.08
CA LEU A 899 -33.65 -0.20 34.77
C LEU A 899 -33.40 1.15 35.45
N LEU A 900 -34.40 2.03 35.45
CA LEU A 900 -34.30 3.32 36.11
C LEU A 900 -34.10 3.17 37.62
N THR A 901 -34.87 2.27 38.26
CA THR A 901 -34.72 1.98 39.71
C THR A 901 -33.33 1.43 40.04
N ARG A 902 -32.79 0.54 39.21
CA ARG A 902 -31.42 0.00 39.37
C ARG A 902 -30.36 1.07 39.19
N LEU A 903 -30.50 1.94 38.18
CA LEU A 903 -29.60 3.05 37.96
C LEU A 903 -29.65 4.06 39.11
N GLU A 904 -30.83 4.40 39.64
CA GLU A 904 -30.96 5.35 40.75
C GLU A 904 -30.49 4.79 42.09
N GLY A 905 -30.69 3.48 42.31
CA GLY A 905 -30.21 2.78 43.51
C GLY A 905 -28.73 2.39 43.49
N TYR A 906 -28.03 2.60 42.37
CA TYR A 906 -26.62 2.25 42.25
C TYR A 906 -25.75 3.14 43.13
N ASN A 907 -24.90 2.54 43.98
CA ASN A 907 -23.98 3.26 44.86
C ASN A 907 -22.61 3.45 44.20
N PRO A 908 -22.20 4.69 43.81
CA PRO A 908 -20.91 4.94 43.17
C PRO A 908 -19.69 4.59 44.02
N PHE A 909 -19.85 4.48 45.35
CA PHE A 909 -18.79 4.14 46.30
C PHE A 909 -18.75 2.65 46.68
N GLY A 910 -19.68 1.85 46.15
CA GLY A 910 -19.91 0.45 46.54
C GLY A 910 -18.88 -0.55 45.99
N GLU A 911 -18.22 -0.23 44.87
CA GLU A 911 -17.23 -1.11 44.25
C GLU A 911 -15.80 -0.72 44.68
N ASP A 912 -15.11 -1.64 45.37
CA ASP A 912 -13.67 -1.54 45.63
C ASP A 912 -12.92 -2.52 44.73
N MET A 913 -12.28 -1.98 43.69
CA MET A 913 -11.54 -2.77 42.70
C MET A 913 -10.08 -3.02 43.10
N ASN A 914 -9.67 -2.77 44.36
CA ASN A 914 -8.29 -2.89 44.84
C ASN A 914 -7.29 -2.11 43.96
N GLY A 915 -7.71 -0.98 43.41
CA GLY A 915 -7.00 -0.23 42.37
C GLY A 915 -5.90 0.72 42.87
N LEU A 916 -4.99 1.08 41.96
CA LEU A 916 -3.88 2.03 42.17
C LEU A 916 -4.28 3.53 42.18
N CYS A 917 -5.57 3.86 42.13
CA CYS A 917 -6.09 5.24 41.98
C CYS A 917 -7.07 5.64 43.09
N SER A 918 -7.35 6.93 43.23
CA SER A 918 -8.22 7.46 44.30
C SER A 918 -9.64 6.89 44.19
N ARG A 919 -10.15 6.35 45.31
CA ARG A 919 -11.53 5.88 45.47
C ARG A 919 -12.55 6.99 45.21
N GLU A 920 -12.21 8.23 45.53
CA GLU A 920 -13.06 9.40 45.29
C GLU A 920 -13.17 9.73 43.80
N GLU A 921 -12.06 9.68 43.06
CA GLU A 921 -12.07 9.91 41.62
C GLU A 921 -12.84 8.81 40.87
N GLN A 922 -12.71 7.56 41.30
CA GLN A 922 -13.46 6.43 40.78
C GLN A 922 -14.97 6.59 41.00
N ALA A 923 -15.38 6.92 42.23
CA ALA A 923 -16.78 7.15 42.56
C ALA A 923 -17.35 8.35 41.78
N THR A 924 -16.56 9.41 41.62
CA THR A 924 -16.92 10.58 40.82
C THR A 924 -17.14 10.22 39.34
N ALA A 925 -16.24 9.44 38.74
CA ALA A 925 -16.41 8.95 37.36
C ALA A 925 -17.65 8.09 37.20
N THR A 926 -17.89 7.20 38.17
CA THR A 926 -19.04 6.29 38.23
C THR A 926 -20.35 7.06 38.30
N MET A 927 -20.43 8.08 39.17
CA MET A 927 -21.59 8.97 39.29
C MET A 927 -21.86 9.71 37.96
N ILE A 928 -20.85 10.33 37.34
CA ILE A 928 -21.03 11.04 36.07
C ILE A 928 -21.63 10.09 34.99
N TYR A 929 -21.15 8.84 34.94
CA TYR A 929 -21.71 7.82 34.05
C TYR A 929 -23.15 7.44 34.35
N GLN A 930 -23.45 7.19 35.63
CA GLN A 930 -24.78 6.84 36.10
C GLN A 930 -25.80 7.89 35.68
N HIS A 931 -25.50 9.18 35.91
CA HIS A 931 -26.38 10.28 35.51
C HIS A 931 -26.54 10.38 33.98
N GLY A 932 -25.46 10.19 33.21
CA GLY A 932 -25.52 10.15 31.75
C GLY A 932 -26.42 9.01 31.23
N LEU A 933 -26.31 7.80 31.81
CA LEU A 933 -27.15 6.65 31.46
C LEU A 933 -28.63 6.88 31.77
N ILE A 934 -28.93 7.53 32.91
CA ILE A 934 -30.32 7.89 33.25
C ILE A 934 -30.89 8.86 32.22
N VAL A 935 -30.19 9.94 31.89
CA VAL A 935 -30.65 10.93 30.89
C VAL A 935 -30.79 10.28 29.51
N TYR A 936 -29.87 9.40 29.13
CA TYR A 936 -29.96 8.64 27.87
C TYR A 936 -31.20 7.75 27.83
N LEU A 937 -31.45 6.97 28.89
CA LEU A 937 -32.61 6.08 29.00
C LEU A 937 -33.93 6.88 29.00
N GLN A 938 -34.01 7.97 29.77
CA GLN A 938 -35.17 8.86 29.81
C GLN A 938 -35.47 9.46 28.43
N SER A 939 -34.44 9.83 27.66
CA SER A 939 -34.62 10.37 26.30
C SER A 939 -35.30 9.39 25.33
N ALA A 940 -35.23 8.08 25.59
CA ALA A 940 -35.91 7.09 24.75
C ALA A 940 -37.42 7.02 25.02
N PHE A 941 -37.88 7.31 26.24
CA PHE A 941 -39.29 7.22 26.63
C PHE A 941 -40.01 8.57 26.64
N HIS A 942 -39.24 9.67 26.60
CA HIS A 942 -39.75 11.04 26.57
C HIS A 942 -39.20 11.77 25.33
N PRO A 943 -39.95 11.83 24.22
CA PRO A 943 -39.49 12.46 22.98
C PRO A 943 -39.16 13.94 23.14
N ASP A 944 -39.92 14.64 23.98
CA ASP A 944 -39.64 16.00 24.44
C ASP A 944 -39.36 15.97 25.94
N LEU A 945 -38.08 16.07 26.29
CA LEU A 945 -37.62 16.08 27.68
C LEU A 945 -38.04 17.35 28.45
N LEU A 946 -38.50 18.39 27.75
CA LEU A 946 -38.94 19.65 28.33
C LEU A 946 -40.46 19.75 28.52
N ALA A 947 -41.22 18.80 27.95
CA ALA A 947 -42.69 18.81 28.02
C ALA A 947 -43.22 18.60 29.44
N ASP A 948 -42.52 17.82 30.28
CA ASP A 948 -42.85 17.63 31.70
C ASP A 948 -41.94 18.51 32.59
N PRO A 949 -42.49 19.53 33.29
CA PRO A 949 -41.71 20.40 34.17
C PRO A 949 -40.96 19.65 35.29
N ASN A 950 -41.50 18.53 35.77
CA ASN A 950 -40.85 17.74 36.82
C ASN A 950 -39.63 17.01 36.27
N LEU A 951 -39.73 16.40 35.10
CA LEU A 951 -38.61 15.76 34.40
C LEU A 951 -37.52 16.79 34.04
N ALA A 952 -37.91 17.96 33.55
CA ALA A 952 -36.98 19.05 33.24
C ALA A 952 -36.22 19.53 34.49
N ALA A 953 -36.90 19.67 35.63
CA ALA A 953 -36.27 20.03 36.90
C ALA A 953 -35.31 18.93 37.41
N GLN A 954 -35.68 17.65 37.25
CA GLN A 954 -34.79 16.53 37.57
C GLN A 954 -33.53 16.55 36.71
N ILE A 955 -33.65 16.81 35.40
CA ILE A 955 -32.50 16.90 34.49
C ILE A 955 -31.58 18.06 34.89
N ASP A 956 -32.14 19.24 35.17
CA ASP A 956 -31.37 20.39 35.66
C ASP A 956 -30.59 20.05 36.96
N ASN A 957 -31.24 19.38 37.92
CA ASN A 957 -30.60 18.94 39.16
C ASN A 957 -29.45 17.95 38.91
N ARG A 958 -29.61 17.02 37.97
CA ARG A 958 -28.55 16.09 37.57
C ARG A 958 -27.37 16.80 36.90
N ILE A 959 -27.62 17.85 36.11
CA ILE A 959 -26.54 18.70 35.56
C ILE A 959 -25.79 19.41 36.69
N GLU A 960 -26.51 19.97 37.66
CA GLU A 960 -25.92 20.67 38.81
C GLU A 960 -25.02 19.75 39.66
N GLN A 961 -25.44 18.50 39.86
CA GLN A 961 -24.65 17.48 40.57
C GLN A 961 -23.41 17.01 39.81
N THR A 962 -23.42 17.04 38.47
CA THR A 962 -22.37 16.45 37.65
C THR A 962 -21.41 17.46 37.03
N MET A 963 -21.80 18.71 36.79
CA MET A 963 -20.99 19.64 35.98
C MET A 963 -19.63 19.98 36.61
N SER A 964 -19.60 20.21 37.94
CA SER A 964 -18.36 20.55 38.65
C SER A 964 -17.44 19.33 38.75
N ALA A 965 -18.03 18.17 39.05
CA ALA A 965 -17.36 16.88 39.06
C ALA A 965 -16.75 16.55 37.69
N PHE A 966 -17.51 16.76 36.61
CA PHE A 966 -17.05 16.59 35.24
C PHE A 966 -15.89 17.53 34.94
N TYR A 967 -16.02 18.83 35.17
CA TYR A 967 -14.94 19.79 34.89
C TYR A 967 -13.67 19.45 35.66
N SER A 968 -13.78 19.20 36.97
CA SER A 968 -12.65 18.85 37.84
C SER A 968 -11.94 17.59 37.33
N LEU A 969 -12.69 16.51 37.09
CA LEU A 969 -12.11 15.24 36.70
C LEU A 969 -11.60 15.27 35.25
N PHE A 970 -12.33 15.91 34.32
CA PHE A 970 -11.98 15.97 32.89
C PHE A 970 -10.69 16.76 32.62
N VAL A 971 -10.47 17.84 33.36
CA VAL A 971 -9.29 18.72 33.21
C VAL A 971 -8.08 18.23 34.03
N SER A 972 -8.29 17.38 35.04
CA SER A 972 -7.22 16.81 35.86
C SER A 972 -6.27 15.87 35.06
N GLU A 973 -5.29 15.29 35.76
CA GLU A 973 -4.49 14.17 35.24
C GLU A 973 -5.05 12.79 35.60
N SER A 974 -6.25 12.73 36.19
CA SER A 974 -6.89 11.47 36.56
C SER A 974 -7.05 10.55 35.34
N PRO A 975 -6.76 9.25 35.45
CA PRO A 975 -6.94 8.31 34.35
C PRO A 975 -8.41 8.17 33.92
N TYR A 976 -9.35 8.45 34.82
CA TYR A 976 -10.79 8.35 34.54
C TYR A 976 -11.29 9.42 33.59
N ARG A 977 -10.60 10.55 33.44
CA ARG A 977 -10.97 11.64 32.51
C ARG A 977 -11.19 11.14 31.08
N ARG A 978 -10.39 10.16 30.68
CA ARG A 978 -10.36 9.55 29.35
C ARG A 978 -11.61 8.72 29.03
N MET A 979 -12.47 8.52 30.02
CA MET A 979 -13.74 7.79 29.90
C MET A 979 -14.94 8.75 29.85
N LEU A 980 -14.77 10.04 30.12
CA LEU A 980 -15.90 10.95 30.36
C LEU A 980 -16.44 11.61 29.08
N LEU A 981 -15.89 11.32 27.90
CA LEU A 981 -16.36 11.92 26.64
C LEU A 981 -17.85 11.65 26.39
N TRP A 982 -18.28 10.38 26.48
CA TRP A 982 -19.70 10.01 26.31
C TRP A 982 -20.63 10.69 27.33
N PRO A 983 -20.48 10.48 28.65
CA PRO A 983 -21.44 11.06 29.61
C PRO A 983 -21.35 12.58 29.62
N GLY A 984 -20.17 13.17 29.38
CA GLY A 984 -20.02 14.62 29.21
C GLY A 984 -20.81 15.15 28.02
N THR A 985 -20.78 14.46 26.89
CA THR A 985 -21.55 14.84 25.67
C THR A 985 -23.05 14.72 25.92
N ILE A 986 -23.49 13.63 26.57
CA ILE A 986 -24.90 13.42 26.92
C ILE A 986 -25.40 14.50 27.88
N MET A 987 -24.66 14.77 28.96
CA MET A 987 -25.04 15.80 29.92
C MET A 987 -24.98 17.21 29.33
N ALA A 988 -24.01 17.50 28.47
CA ALA A 988 -23.91 18.78 27.76
C ALA A 988 -25.07 18.98 26.76
N SER A 989 -25.58 17.91 26.15
CA SER A 989 -26.69 17.98 25.19
C SER A 989 -28.01 18.46 25.80
N VAL A 990 -28.19 18.29 27.11
CA VAL A 990 -29.37 18.77 27.87
C VAL A 990 -29.12 20.10 28.58
N ALA A 991 -27.93 20.70 28.43
CA ALA A 991 -27.59 21.99 29.04
C ALA A 991 -28.24 23.15 28.26
N ARG A 992 -29.12 23.89 28.95
CA ARG A 992 -29.85 25.04 28.38
C ARG A 992 -29.49 26.38 29.03
N ARG A 993 -29.02 26.36 30.28
CA ARG A 993 -28.66 27.58 31.01
C ARG A 993 -27.25 28.03 30.60
N PRO A 994 -27.01 29.33 30.39
CA PRO A 994 -25.69 29.85 30.00
C PRO A 994 -24.55 29.37 30.90
N GLU A 995 -24.79 29.27 32.21
CA GLU A 995 -23.85 28.79 33.20
C GLU A 995 -23.47 27.31 33.00
N HIS A 996 -24.43 26.45 32.66
CA HIS A 996 -24.18 25.02 32.41
C HIS A 996 -23.35 24.85 31.13
N ILE A 997 -23.74 25.56 30.06
CA ILE A 997 -23.04 25.55 28.77
C ILE A 997 -21.59 26.02 28.95
N HIS A 998 -21.37 27.08 29.72
CA HIS A 998 -20.04 27.62 29.97
C HIS A 998 -19.10 26.59 30.62
N VAL A 999 -19.57 25.85 31.64
CA VAL A 999 -18.76 24.85 32.35
C VAL A 999 -18.40 23.67 31.45
N PHE A 1000 -19.37 23.11 30.71
CA PHE A 1000 -19.09 22.01 29.78
C PHE A 1000 -18.14 22.44 28.66
N ARG A 1001 -18.37 23.63 28.07
CA ARG A 1001 -17.47 24.23 27.07
C ARG A 1001 -16.05 24.37 27.64
N ALA A 1002 -15.91 24.96 28.81
CA ALA A 1002 -14.61 25.10 29.47
C ALA A 1002 -13.92 23.74 29.67
N GLY A 1003 -14.66 22.72 30.12
CA GLY A 1003 -14.16 21.35 30.29
C GLY A 1003 -13.62 20.74 28.99
N PHE A 1004 -14.39 20.78 27.90
CA PHE A 1004 -13.99 20.22 26.62
C PHE A 1004 -12.76 20.93 25.99
N PHE A 1005 -12.62 22.24 26.18
CA PHE A 1005 -11.55 23.03 25.56
C PHE A 1005 -10.30 23.26 26.43
N ALA A 1006 -10.37 23.07 27.75
CA ALA A 1006 -9.27 23.36 28.68
C ALA A 1006 -7.95 22.66 28.37
N ARG A 1007 -7.97 21.52 27.64
CA ARG A 1007 -6.78 20.75 27.25
C ARG A 1007 -6.73 20.45 25.75
N ALA A 1008 -7.00 21.45 24.91
CA ALA A 1008 -6.97 21.31 23.45
C ALA A 1008 -5.63 20.77 22.90
N SER A 1009 -4.52 20.96 23.64
CA SER A 1009 -3.23 20.33 23.38
C SER A 1009 -3.11 19.02 24.18
N ARG A 1010 -2.91 17.89 23.49
CA ARG A 1010 -2.82 16.50 24.01
C ARG A 1010 -4.15 15.76 24.20
N THR A 1011 -5.20 16.17 23.51
CA THR A 1011 -6.47 15.43 23.47
C THR A 1011 -6.59 14.61 22.18
N PRO A 1012 -7.20 13.42 22.23
CA PRO A 1012 -7.58 12.65 21.04
C PRO A 1012 -8.52 13.44 20.14
N GLY A 1013 -8.50 13.13 18.84
CA GLY A 1013 -9.37 13.75 17.86
C GLY A 1013 -10.86 13.54 18.18
N ALA A 1014 -11.25 12.37 18.70
CA ALA A 1014 -12.62 12.11 19.10
C ALA A 1014 -13.14 13.08 20.18
N VAL A 1015 -12.28 13.52 21.12
CA VAL A 1015 -12.66 14.53 22.12
C VAL A 1015 -12.92 15.88 21.46
N LYS A 1016 -12.07 16.27 20.50
CA LYS A 1016 -12.24 17.52 19.73
C LYS A 1016 -13.51 17.48 18.87
N MET A 1017 -13.81 16.32 18.27
CA MET A 1017 -15.02 16.12 17.48
C MET A 1017 -16.27 16.10 18.38
N GLY A 1018 -16.22 15.46 19.55
CA GLY A 1018 -17.30 15.51 20.54
C GLY A 1018 -17.60 16.93 21.01
N ALA A 1019 -16.56 17.72 21.31
CA ALA A 1019 -16.70 19.15 21.61
C ALA A 1019 -17.37 19.90 20.45
N LYS A 1020 -16.97 19.63 19.21
CA LYS A 1020 -17.58 20.22 18.01
C LYS A 1020 -19.07 19.85 17.87
N ILE A 1021 -19.44 18.59 18.11
CA ILE A 1021 -20.85 18.14 18.06
C ILE A 1021 -21.70 18.91 19.07
N VAL A 1022 -21.20 19.08 20.29
CA VAL A 1022 -21.91 19.83 21.35
C VAL A 1022 -22.02 21.33 21.01
N GLU A 1023 -20.98 21.94 20.43
CA GLU A 1023 -21.05 23.32 19.96
C GLU A 1023 -22.05 23.52 18.82
N LEU A 1024 -22.09 22.58 17.87
CA LEU A 1024 -23.10 22.58 16.81
C LEU A 1024 -24.50 22.45 17.39
N LEU A 1025 -24.68 21.58 18.39
CA LEU A 1025 -25.96 21.41 19.09
C LEU A 1025 -26.43 22.71 19.77
N TRP A 1026 -25.56 23.38 20.53
CA TRP A 1026 -25.94 24.62 21.22
C TRP A 1026 -26.17 25.82 20.30
N SER A 1027 -25.62 25.80 19.09
CA SER A 1027 -25.74 26.89 18.11
C SER A 1027 -26.83 26.66 17.06
N ASP A 1028 -27.45 25.48 17.05
CA ASP A 1028 -28.51 25.15 16.09
C ASP A 1028 -29.85 25.77 16.52
N PRO A 1029 -30.53 26.54 15.63
CA PRO A 1029 -31.82 27.13 15.97
C PRO A 1029 -32.98 26.12 15.97
N ASP A 1030 -32.78 24.90 15.49
CA ASP A 1030 -33.82 23.87 15.42
C ASP A 1030 -34.11 23.28 16.82
N PRO A 1031 -35.37 23.31 17.31
CA PRO A 1031 -35.73 22.73 18.61
C PRO A 1031 -35.41 21.24 18.76
N ARG A 1032 -35.25 20.51 17.64
CA ARG A 1032 -34.83 19.09 17.65
C ARG A 1032 -33.36 18.91 18.06
N ALA A 1033 -32.54 19.95 17.99
CA ALA A 1033 -31.15 19.96 18.44
C ALA A 1033 -31.04 20.09 19.98
N PHE A 1034 -31.78 19.26 20.71
CA PHE A 1034 -31.77 19.22 22.17
C PHE A 1034 -31.71 17.79 22.70
N GLY A 1035 -30.90 17.59 23.75
CA GLY A 1035 -30.73 16.30 24.42
C GLY A 1035 -30.06 15.22 23.57
N PRO A 1036 -30.07 13.95 24.04
CA PRO A 1036 -29.41 12.84 23.34
C PRO A 1036 -29.95 12.58 21.92
N ARG A 1037 -31.24 12.85 21.69
CA ARG A 1037 -31.85 12.82 20.34
C ARG A 1037 -31.30 13.95 19.47
N GLY A 1038 -31.10 15.13 20.04
CA GLY A 1038 -30.45 16.26 19.37
C GLY A 1038 -29.01 15.97 18.95
N VAL A 1039 -28.25 15.21 19.74
CA VAL A 1039 -26.91 14.74 19.33
C VAL A 1039 -27.00 13.89 18.06
N SER A 1040 -27.95 12.94 18.01
CA SER A 1040 -28.22 12.12 16.81
C SER A 1040 -28.63 12.98 15.60
N TYR A 1041 -29.47 13.99 15.83
CA TYR A 1041 -29.90 14.95 14.82
C TYR A 1041 -28.72 15.75 14.25
N ILE A 1042 -27.87 16.32 15.10
CA ILE A 1042 -26.69 17.09 14.69
C ILE A 1042 -25.69 16.22 13.93
N MET A 1043 -25.44 15.01 14.43
CA MET A 1043 -24.59 14.04 13.75
C MET A 1043 -25.12 13.71 12.35
N THR A 1044 -26.44 13.53 12.21
CA THR A 1044 -27.08 13.32 10.89
C THR A 1044 -26.98 14.55 10.00
N LYS A 1045 -27.31 15.73 10.53
CA LYS A 1045 -27.36 17.00 9.80
C LYS A 1045 -25.99 17.40 9.25
N HIS A 1046 -24.92 17.05 9.94
CA HIS A 1046 -23.55 17.40 9.58
C HIS A 1046 -22.72 16.23 9.04
N ASP A 1047 -23.36 15.09 8.75
CA ASP A 1047 -22.69 13.88 8.23
C ASP A 1047 -21.50 13.43 9.09
N ILE A 1048 -21.73 13.36 10.41
CA ILE A 1048 -20.74 12.93 11.41
C ILE A 1048 -21.11 11.54 11.90
N SER A 1049 -20.25 10.56 11.60
CA SER A 1049 -20.25 9.22 12.20
C SER A 1049 -19.02 9.05 13.08
N LEU A 1050 -19.21 9.23 14.40
CA LEU A 1050 -18.17 9.20 15.42
C LEU A 1050 -18.63 8.29 16.57
N SER A 1051 -17.71 7.49 17.10
CA SER A 1051 -17.93 6.87 18.40
C SER A 1051 -17.42 7.73 19.56
N LEU A 1052 -18.29 8.00 20.53
CA LEU A 1052 -17.96 8.73 21.75
C LEU A 1052 -17.29 7.80 22.79
N CYS A 1053 -16.35 6.95 22.34
CA CYS A 1053 -15.63 6.02 23.22
C CYS A 1053 -14.87 6.75 24.33
#